data_AF-A0A662AB81-F1
#
_entry.id   AF-A0A662AB81-F1
#
_cell.length_a   1.000
_cell.length_b   1.000
_cell.length_c   1.000
_cell.angle_alpha   90.00
_cell.angle_beta   90.00
_cell.angle_gamma   90.00
#
_symmetry.space_group_name_H-M   'P 1'
#
loop_
_entity.id
_entity.type
_entity.pdbx_description
1 polymer ?
#
loop_
_entity_poly.entity_id
_entity_poly.type
_entity_poly.pdbx_seq_one_letter_code
_entity_poly.pdbx_strand_id
1 'polypeptide(L)'
;MKIRFTIVRKLTVGFGILTFAVLLNSLLIYSTLNNSKRLNEEIINVYTPSVSYLNDLSFLINNSKMLIKNWVFVERKNDTPDKLNLIDIHNKKFPELIKKLSEISKKWTEEEQATFQNITTTIKDTLFVKHKEIMQSLNSFDSYDDPMVIFEINPKVEEGGEVINLTDNILKKLGSLSEKLNKKANDSNFAMIKSFVGFQRFVIYSSIFLIIATLAIAYFTTKSITNPITQLKKFLITMTKGILPKEKLKVKNDEIGDMSSALNKFVENLIKTSEFALEIGKGNYKKEFKPISEEDILGNSLINMRNNLEKAEEEEKNRKEEDKLRNWATQGITKLGDILRHDNDNMEKLSFNVMSFLIDYLEANQGSLFILNNDYEKEKYFELKSAIAYGRSKLINKKIPYKEGLIGRCAYEKLPIYLKEIPEDYIQITSGLGTANPKNLLLVPLKLNEDVFGIIEIASFNEIKKHQIDFLEKAGENIASTISSVKINEQTAQLLLDAQQKGEELSAQEEEMRQNMEELQATQEEASRREIEMRDVIEAINNTVGNIDLDMNGVAISVNDRYSNIINVSSDNIINKKHIDLVSEDYNEDDEDYQNLWNNLRKGVPCERIFKYNTPNGDVWLNETFTPFKNADGNYDKVVDLVIDITEKVLLENKMK
;
A
#
# COMPACT_ATOMS: atom_id res chain seq x y z
N MET A 1 14.12 -61.96 -2.81
CA MET A 1 13.49 -60.84 -3.52
C MET A 1 11.97 -61.03 -3.51
N LYS A 2 11.21 -60.27 -2.70
CA LYS A 2 9.74 -60.42 -2.63
C LYS A 2 9.13 -59.96 -3.97
N ILE A 3 8.43 -60.85 -4.66
CA ILE A 3 7.80 -60.55 -5.95
C ILE A 3 6.76 -59.44 -5.76
N ARG A 4 6.95 -58.31 -6.44
CA ARG A 4 6.00 -57.19 -6.45
C ARG A 4 4.83 -57.52 -7.36
N PHE A 5 3.62 -57.53 -6.80
CA PHE A 5 2.38 -57.83 -7.54
C PHE A 5 1.71 -56.52 -7.98
N THR A 6 2.24 -56.00 -9.10
CA THR A 6 1.74 -54.80 -9.78
C THR A 6 0.28 -54.94 -10.21
N ILE A 7 -0.44 -53.83 -10.40
CA ILE A 7 -1.81 -53.84 -10.98
C ILE A 7 -1.85 -54.66 -12.28
N VAL A 8 -0.88 -54.46 -13.19
CA VAL A 8 -0.80 -55.18 -14.46
C VAL A 8 -0.69 -56.69 -14.22
N ARG A 9 0.28 -57.15 -13.42
CA ARG A 9 0.41 -58.58 -13.08
C ARG A 9 -0.85 -59.18 -12.46
N LYS A 10 -1.57 -58.46 -11.59
CA LYS A 10 -2.83 -58.95 -11.01
C LYS A 10 -3.87 -59.21 -12.09
N LEU A 11 -4.03 -58.27 -13.03
CA LEU A 11 -4.95 -58.40 -14.16
C LEU A 11 -4.51 -59.48 -15.14
N THR A 12 -3.23 -59.51 -15.52
CA THR A 12 -2.67 -60.51 -16.45
C THR A 12 -2.82 -61.93 -15.92
N VAL A 13 -2.62 -62.17 -14.61
CA VAL A 13 -2.84 -63.50 -14.03
C VAL A 13 -4.33 -63.88 -14.07
N GLY A 14 -5.23 -62.97 -13.71
CA GLY A 14 -6.67 -63.24 -13.73
C GLY A 14 -7.18 -63.54 -15.15
N PHE A 15 -6.93 -62.65 -16.11
CA PHE A 15 -7.33 -62.85 -17.49
C PHE A 15 -6.60 -64.03 -18.14
N GLY A 16 -5.32 -64.24 -17.82
CA GLY A 16 -4.50 -65.34 -18.32
C GLY A 16 -5.10 -66.71 -18.02
N ILE A 17 -5.58 -66.91 -16.77
CA ILE A 17 -6.25 -68.15 -16.36
C ILE A 17 -7.53 -68.38 -17.18
N LEU A 18 -8.35 -67.35 -17.38
CA LEU A 18 -9.57 -67.45 -18.18
C LEU A 18 -9.27 -67.77 -19.65
N THR A 19 -8.32 -67.05 -20.26
CA THR A 19 -7.92 -67.31 -21.66
C THR A 19 -7.38 -68.72 -21.85
N PHE A 20 -6.56 -69.21 -20.92
CA PHE A 20 -6.05 -70.57 -20.97
C PHE A 20 -7.18 -71.61 -20.85
N ALA A 21 -8.11 -71.41 -19.92
CA ALA A 21 -9.26 -72.30 -19.75
C ALA A 21 -10.16 -72.34 -21.00
N VAL A 22 -10.39 -71.19 -21.64
CA VAL A 22 -11.17 -71.10 -22.89
C VAL A 22 -10.47 -71.82 -24.05
N LEU A 23 -9.16 -71.64 -24.22
CA LEU A 23 -8.38 -72.32 -25.25
C LEU A 23 -8.38 -73.84 -25.06
N LEU A 24 -8.18 -74.30 -23.82
CA LEU A 24 -8.24 -75.73 -23.50
C LEU A 24 -9.61 -76.33 -23.80
N ASN A 25 -10.68 -75.61 -23.44
CA ASN A 25 -12.05 -76.02 -23.74
C ASN A 25 -12.29 -76.12 -25.25
N SER A 26 -11.87 -75.10 -26.00
CA SER A 26 -11.99 -75.08 -27.46
C SER A 26 -11.27 -76.28 -28.11
N LEU A 27 -10.06 -76.62 -27.64
CA LEU A 27 -9.30 -77.76 -28.15
C LEU A 27 -10.00 -79.10 -27.88
N LEU A 28 -10.56 -79.28 -26.69
CA LEU A 28 -11.31 -80.48 -26.32
C LEU A 28 -12.63 -80.61 -27.09
N ILE A 29 -13.34 -79.49 -27.29
CA ILE A 29 -14.54 -79.43 -28.15
C ILE A 29 -14.18 -79.88 -29.57
N TYR A 30 -13.15 -79.28 -30.15
CA TYR A 30 -12.70 -79.59 -31.49
C TYR A 30 -12.36 -81.07 -31.65
N SER A 31 -11.56 -81.63 -30.75
CA SER A 31 -11.16 -83.04 -30.77
C SER A 31 -12.37 -83.98 -30.69
N THR A 32 -13.33 -83.69 -29.81
CA THR A 32 -14.50 -84.55 -29.58
C THR A 32 -15.48 -84.53 -30.76
N LEU A 33 -15.71 -83.35 -31.34
CA LEU A 33 -16.53 -83.20 -32.53
C LEU A 33 -15.92 -83.91 -33.73
N ASN A 34 -14.60 -83.79 -33.92
CA ASN A 34 -13.94 -84.43 -35.07
C ASN A 34 -13.98 -85.97 -34.97
N ASN A 35 -13.81 -86.52 -33.77
CA ASN A 35 -13.95 -87.97 -33.56
C ASN A 35 -15.39 -88.45 -33.79
N SER A 36 -16.39 -87.72 -33.30
CA SER A 36 -17.80 -88.04 -33.52
C SER A 36 -18.17 -87.97 -35.01
N LYS A 37 -17.67 -86.97 -35.73
CA LYS A 37 -17.87 -86.83 -37.18
C LYS A 37 -17.30 -88.03 -37.94
N ARG A 38 -16.09 -88.47 -37.62
CA ARG A 38 -15.46 -89.64 -38.24
C ARG A 38 -16.28 -90.92 -38.02
N LEU A 39 -16.73 -91.18 -36.78
CA LEU A 39 -17.58 -92.34 -36.48
C LEU A 39 -18.90 -92.30 -37.25
N ASN A 40 -19.51 -91.11 -37.34
CA ASN A 40 -20.73 -90.92 -38.12
C ASN A 40 -20.52 -91.19 -39.61
N GLU A 41 -19.39 -90.74 -40.18
CA GLU A 41 -19.04 -91.01 -41.58
C GLU A 41 -18.84 -92.50 -41.85
N GLU A 42 -18.22 -93.25 -40.94
CA GLU A 42 -18.07 -94.71 -41.05
C GLU A 42 -19.43 -95.42 -41.02
N ILE A 43 -20.34 -95.02 -40.13
CA ILE A 43 -21.68 -95.61 -40.03
C ILE A 43 -22.48 -95.35 -41.32
N ILE A 44 -22.56 -94.10 -41.75
CA ILE A 44 -23.41 -93.69 -42.88
C ILE A 44 -22.87 -94.19 -44.22
N ASN A 45 -21.55 -94.12 -44.43
CA ASN A 45 -20.95 -94.40 -45.74
C ASN A 45 -20.33 -95.79 -45.87
N VAL A 46 -20.18 -96.54 -44.78
CA VAL A 46 -19.58 -97.88 -44.81
C VAL A 46 -20.54 -98.91 -44.25
N TYR A 47 -20.83 -98.89 -42.95
CA TYR A 47 -21.51 -100.03 -42.33
C TYR A 47 -22.99 -100.14 -42.73
N THR A 48 -23.76 -99.05 -42.69
CA THR A 48 -25.20 -99.09 -43.01
C THR A 48 -25.48 -99.54 -44.46
N PRO A 49 -24.82 -98.98 -45.50
CA PRO A 49 -25.04 -99.45 -46.86
C PRO A 49 -24.49 -100.86 -47.07
N SER A 50 -23.42 -101.27 -46.37
CA SER A 50 -22.89 -102.63 -46.45
C SER A 50 -23.89 -103.67 -45.97
N VAL A 51 -24.51 -103.44 -44.80
CA VAL A 51 -25.56 -104.30 -44.27
C VAL A 51 -26.76 -104.34 -45.21
N SER A 52 -27.19 -103.17 -45.72
CA SER A 52 -28.28 -103.08 -46.71
C SER A 52 -28.00 -103.91 -47.96
N TYR A 53 -26.84 -103.72 -48.59
CA TYR A 53 -26.49 -104.44 -49.81
C TYR A 53 -26.27 -105.94 -49.59
N LEU A 54 -25.77 -106.36 -48.42
CA LEU A 54 -25.67 -107.79 -48.08
C LEU A 54 -27.04 -108.43 -47.87
N ASN A 55 -28.00 -107.68 -47.30
CA ASN A 55 -29.38 -108.13 -47.19
C ASN A 55 -30.06 -108.22 -48.57
N ASP A 56 -29.82 -107.23 -49.45
CA ASP A 56 -30.27 -107.27 -50.85
C ASP A 56 -29.68 -108.49 -51.59
N LEU A 57 -28.40 -108.81 -51.34
CA LEU A 57 -27.74 -109.97 -51.94
C LEU A 57 -28.34 -111.26 -51.42
N SER A 58 -28.59 -111.35 -50.11
CA SER A 58 -29.27 -112.50 -49.50
C SER A 58 -30.67 -112.70 -50.11
N PHE A 59 -31.41 -111.62 -50.33
CA PHE A 59 -32.70 -111.65 -51.00
C PHE A 59 -32.59 -112.13 -52.46
N LEU A 60 -31.63 -111.63 -53.23
CA LEU A 60 -31.40 -112.10 -54.61
C LEU A 60 -31.07 -113.59 -54.67
N ILE A 61 -30.21 -114.08 -53.77
CA ILE A 61 -29.82 -115.48 -53.72
C ILE A 61 -30.99 -116.37 -53.27
N ASN A 62 -31.75 -115.95 -52.27
CA ASN A 62 -32.95 -116.68 -51.85
C ASN A 62 -34.03 -116.70 -52.94
N ASN A 63 -34.22 -115.60 -53.67
CA ASN A 63 -35.13 -115.58 -54.82
C ASN A 63 -34.62 -116.48 -55.94
N SER A 64 -33.31 -116.52 -56.21
CA SER A 64 -32.76 -117.41 -57.22
C SER A 64 -33.02 -118.90 -56.89
N LYS A 65 -32.99 -119.26 -55.61
CA LYS A 65 -33.36 -120.60 -55.10
C LYS A 65 -34.82 -120.95 -55.39
N MET A 66 -35.73 -120.01 -55.15
CA MET A 66 -37.15 -120.19 -55.47
C MET A 66 -37.36 -120.32 -56.98
N LEU A 67 -36.76 -119.41 -57.76
CA LEU A 67 -36.96 -119.36 -59.21
C LEU A 67 -36.35 -120.56 -59.93
N ILE A 68 -35.19 -121.08 -59.50
CA ILE A 68 -34.62 -122.31 -60.08
C ILE A 68 -35.48 -123.53 -59.73
N LYS A 69 -36.07 -123.57 -58.52
CA LYS A 69 -37.03 -124.62 -58.16
C LYS A 69 -38.28 -124.56 -59.04
N ASN A 70 -38.82 -123.36 -59.28
CA ASN A 70 -39.94 -123.15 -60.19
C ASN A 70 -39.56 -123.52 -61.64
N TRP A 71 -38.31 -123.24 -62.06
CA TRP A 71 -37.81 -123.64 -63.38
C TRP A 71 -37.90 -125.15 -63.61
N VAL A 72 -37.64 -125.95 -62.57
CA VAL A 72 -37.67 -127.42 -62.65
C VAL A 72 -39.09 -127.99 -62.49
N PHE A 73 -39.85 -127.53 -61.49
CA PHE A 73 -41.11 -128.17 -61.10
C PHE A 73 -42.38 -127.52 -61.67
N VAL A 74 -42.34 -126.25 -62.08
CA VAL A 74 -43.54 -125.45 -62.39
C VAL A 74 -43.53 -124.96 -63.84
N GLU A 75 -42.42 -124.39 -64.29
CA GLU A 75 -42.36 -123.57 -65.51
C GLU A 75 -41.93 -124.36 -66.75
N ARG A 76 -42.88 -124.77 -67.59
CA ARG A 76 -42.59 -125.55 -68.82
C ARG A 76 -42.37 -124.72 -70.08
N LYS A 77 -42.78 -123.45 -70.11
CA LYS A 77 -42.61 -122.55 -71.27
C LYS A 77 -41.29 -121.78 -71.16
N ASN A 78 -40.74 -121.29 -72.27
CA ASN A 78 -39.43 -120.65 -72.31
C ASN A 78 -39.42 -119.16 -71.90
N ASP A 79 -40.58 -118.48 -71.88
CA ASP A 79 -40.70 -117.03 -71.64
C ASP A 79 -41.56 -116.66 -70.43
N THR A 80 -41.52 -117.46 -69.36
CA THR A 80 -42.32 -117.15 -68.18
C THR A 80 -41.64 -116.10 -67.29
N PRO A 81 -42.41 -115.29 -66.54
CA PRO A 81 -41.85 -114.23 -65.70
C PRO A 81 -40.76 -114.73 -64.74
N ASP A 82 -40.91 -115.93 -64.19
CA ASP A 82 -39.95 -116.53 -63.27
C ASP A 82 -38.62 -116.90 -63.96
N LYS A 83 -38.70 -117.47 -65.17
CA LYS A 83 -37.52 -117.76 -65.98
C LYS A 83 -36.76 -116.50 -66.36
N LEU A 84 -37.48 -115.48 -66.84
CA LEU A 84 -36.89 -114.18 -67.18
C LEU A 84 -36.27 -113.49 -65.95
N ASN A 85 -36.92 -113.57 -64.78
CA ASN A 85 -36.38 -113.05 -63.53
C ASN A 85 -35.11 -113.77 -63.09
N LEU A 86 -35.02 -115.09 -63.24
CA LEU A 86 -33.81 -115.84 -62.90
C LEU A 86 -32.64 -115.44 -63.83
N ILE A 87 -32.91 -115.31 -65.12
CA ILE A 87 -31.92 -114.82 -66.11
C ILE A 87 -31.46 -113.40 -65.75
N ASP A 88 -32.40 -112.50 -65.42
CA ASP A 88 -32.11 -111.12 -65.02
C ASP A 88 -31.29 -111.04 -63.72
N ILE A 89 -31.54 -111.95 -62.77
CA ILE A 89 -30.70 -112.08 -61.56
C ILE A 89 -29.25 -112.38 -61.95
N HIS A 90 -29.02 -113.38 -62.79
CA HIS A 90 -27.67 -113.79 -63.20
C HIS A 90 -26.93 -112.72 -64.01
N ASN A 91 -27.62 -112.11 -64.97
CA ASN A 91 -26.98 -111.28 -65.99
C ASN A 91 -26.92 -109.80 -65.61
N LYS A 92 -27.81 -109.31 -64.74
CA LYS A 92 -27.93 -107.87 -64.44
C LYS A 92 -27.94 -107.57 -62.96
N LYS A 93 -28.92 -108.06 -62.20
CA LYS A 93 -29.11 -107.65 -60.79
C LYS A 93 -27.95 -108.07 -59.89
N PHE A 94 -27.47 -109.31 -60.02
CA PHE A 94 -26.32 -109.77 -59.23
C PHE A 94 -25.03 -109.01 -59.59
N PRO A 95 -24.58 -108.91 -60.86
CA PRO A 95 -23.38 -108.14 -61.20
C PRO A 95 -23.43 -106.69 -60.74
N GLU A 96 -24.58 -106.01 -60.85
CA GLU A 96 -24.75 -104.63 -60.40
C GLU A 96 -24.59 -104.49 -58.87
N LEU A 97 -25.23 -105.38 -58.10
CA LEU A 97 -25.14 -105.36 -56.64
C LEU A 97 -23.73 -105.71 -56.15
N ILE A 98 -23.07 -106.67 -56.80
CA ILE A 98 -21.69 -107.05 -56.49
C ILE A 98 -20.73 -105.91 -56.80
N LYS A 99 -20.96 -105.11 -57.84
CA LYS A 99 -20.17 -103.89 -58.09
C LYS A 99 -20.27 -102.92 -56.91
N LYS A 100 -21.48 -102.62 -56.43
CA LYS A 100 -21.72 -101.75 -55.26
C LYS A 100 -21.05 -102.30 -53.99
N LEU A 101 -21.20 -103.60 -53.73
CA LEU A 101 -20.56 -104.27 -52.60
C LEU A 101 -19.03 -104.32 -52.72
N SER A 102 -18.48 -104.47 -53.92
CA SER A 102 -17.03 -104.48 -54.15
C SER A 102 -16.39 -103.12 -53.90
N GLU A 103 -17.11 -102.02 -54.17
CA GLU A 103 -16.62 -100.68 -53.90
C GLU A 103 -16.60 -100.37 -52.40
N ILE A 104 -17.68 -100.71 -51.68
CA ILE A 104 -17.76 -100.45 -50.24
C ILE A 104 -16.91 -101.42 -49.42
N SER A 105 -16.75 -102.67 -49.86
CA SER A 105 -15.97 -103.69 -49.15
C SER A 105 -14.47 -103.38 -49.08
N LYS A 106 -13.94 -102.52 -49.95
CA LYS A 106 -12.56 -101.99 -49.82
C LYS A 106 -12.30 -101.32 -48.47
N LYS A 107 -13.36 -100.86 -47.79
CA LYS A 107 -13.29 -100.24 -46.46
C LYS A 107 -13.56 -101.23 -45.31
N TRP A 108 -13.83 -102.50 -45.61
CA TRP A 108 -14.00 -103.55 -44.60
C TRP A 108 -12.64 -104.08 -44.15
N THR A 109 -12.62 -104.86 -43.07
CA THR A 109 -11.38 -105.54 -42.65
C THR A 109 -10.97 -106.60 -43.67
N GLU A 110 -9.69 -106.97 -43.67
CA GLU A 110 -9.16 -108.00 -44.57
C GLU A 110 -9.92 -109.34 -44.45
N GLU A 111 -10.30 -109.73 -43.23
CA GLU A 111 -11.12 -110.93 -42.96
C GLU A 111 -12.51 -110.84 -43.61
N GLU A 112 -13.17 -109.68 -43.53
CA GLU A 112 -14.49 -109.44 -44.10
C GLU A 112 -14.45 -109.43 -45.63
N GLN A 113 -13.41 -108.82 -46.21
CA GLN A 113 -13.16 -108.83 -47.65
C GLN A 113 -12.93 -110.25 -48.16
N ALA A 114 -12.10 -111.05 -47.49
CA ALA A 114 -11.84 -112.44 -47.86
C ALA A 114 -13.12 -113.29 -47.78
N THR A 115 -13.93 -113.10 -46.74
CA THR A 115 -15.22 -113.79 -46.58
C THR A 115 -16.18 -113.43 -47.72
N PHE A 116 -16.28 -112.13 -48.05
CA PHE A 116 -17.10 -111.66 -49.16
C PHE A 116 -16.63 -112.24 -50.49
N GLN A 117 -15.34 -112.16 -50.79
CA GLN A 117 -14.76 -112.75 -52.00
C GLN A 117 -15.06 -114.25 -52.11
N ASN A 118 -14.94 -115.00 -51.01
CA ASN A 118 -15.29 -116.42 -50.98
C ASN A 118 -16.78 -116.64 -51.33
N ILE A 119 -17.68 -115.85 -50.74
CA ILE A 119 -19.12 -115.92 -51.02
C ILE A 119 -19.41 -115.61 -52.50
N THR A 120 -18.87 -114.50 -53.01
CA THR A 120 -19.12 -114.07 -54.40
C THR A 120 -18.59 -115.09 -55.42
N THR A 121 -17.41 -115.65 -55.18
CA THR A 121 -16.82 -116.72 -56.00
C THR A 121 -17.69 -117.97 -55.97
N THR A 122 -18.16 -118.39 -54.78
CA THR A 122 -19.05 -119.56 -54.64
C THR A 122 -20.37 -119.34 -55.38
N ILE A 123 -20.94 -118.13 -55.33
CA ILE A 123 -22.17 -117.81 -56.07
C ILE A 123 -21.91 -117.89 -57.58
N LYS A 124 -20.90 -117.18 -58.09
CA LYS A 124 -20.66 -117.02 -59.52
C LYS A 124 -20.17 -118.30 -60.19
N ASP A 125 -19.17 -118.94 -59.58
CA ASP A 125 -18.39 -120.00 -60.21
C ASP A 125 -18.89 -121.41 -59.81
N THR A 126 -19.81 -121.51 -58.85
CA THR A 126 -20.41 -122.79 -58.44
C THR A 126 -21.93 -122.76 -58.54
N LEU A 127 -22.62 -121.90 -57.78
CA LEU A 127 -24.10 -121.89 -57.74
C LEU A 127 -24.71 -121.52 -59.10
N PHE A 128 -24.25 -120.43 -59.71
CA PHE A 128 -24.77 -119.97 -60.99
C PHE A 128 -24.38 -120.87 -62.17
N VAL A 129 -23.24 -121.57 -62.08
CA VAL A 129 -22.86 -122.60 -63.05
C VAL A 129 -23.87 -123.74 -63.01
N LYS A 130 -24.21 -124.24 -61.82
CA LYS A 130 -25.24 -125.28 -61.63
C LYS A 130 -26.63 -124.82 -62.08
N HIS A 131 -27.00 -123.58 -61.77
CA HIS A 131 -28.24 -123.00 -62.31
C HIS A 131 -28.23 -122.99 -63.85
N LYS A 132 -27.12 -122.61 -64.49
CA LYS A 132 -27.01 -122.62 -65.96
C LYS A 132 -27.08 -124.02 -66.55
N GLU A 133 -26.45 -125.01 -65.92
CA GLU A 133 -26.58 -126.42 -66.31
C GLU A 133 -28.05 -126.85 -66.29
N ILE A 134 -28.77 -126.56 -65.20
CA ILE A 134 -30.21 -126.85 -65.09
C ILE A 134 -31.03 -126.12 -66.16
N MET A 135 -30.77 -124.83 -66.37
CA MET A 135 -31.48 -124.02 -67.36
C MET A 135 -31.21 -124.48 -68.80
N GLN A 136 -30.01 -125.00 -69.09
CA GLN A 136 -29.63 -125.53 -70.40
C GLN A 136 -30.20 -126.92 -70.64
N SER A 137 -30.21 -127.78 -69.62
CA SER A 137 -30.83 -129.11 -69.71
C SER A 137 -32.35 -129.01 -69.86
N LEU A 138 -32.97 -127.99 -69.27
CA LEU A 138 -34.42 -127.71 -69.35
C LEU A 138 -34.73 -126.46 -70.20
N ASN A 139 -34.28 -126.47 -71.45
CA ASN A 139 -34.34 -125.32 -72.37
C ASN A 139 -35.47 -125.39 -73.43
N SER A 140 -36.16 -126.51 -73.53
CA SER A 140 -37.22 -126.76 -74.52
C SER A 140 -38.37 -127.50 -73.87
N PHE A 141 -39.57 -127.43 -74.46
CA PHE A 141 -40.72 -128.17 -73.93
C PHE A 141 -40.45 -129.67 -73.85
N ASP A 142 -39.82 -130.25 -74.87
CA ASP A 142 -39.50 -131.69 -74.96
C ASP A 142 -38.52 -132.15 -73.87
N SER A 143 -37.61 -131.28 -73.43
CA SER A 143 -36.61 -131.62 -72.40
C SER A 143 -37.22 -131.91 -71.02
N TYR A 144 -38.44 -131.42 -70.75
CA TYR A 144 -39.16 -131.71 -69.51
C TYR A 144 -39.84 -133.08 -69.51
N ASP A 145 -40.07 -133.66 -70.69
CA ASP A 145 -40.70 -134.97 -70.86
C ASP A 145 -39.64 -136.08 -71.04
N ASP A 146 -38.34 -135.74 -71.05
CA ASP A 146 -37.21 -136.69 -71.07
C ASP A 146 -36.92 -137.25 -69.65
N PRO A 147 -37.18 -138.54 -69.38
CA PRO A 147 -36.97 -139.14 -68.07
C PRO A 147 -35.52 -139.10 -67.57
N MET A 148 -34.54 -139.12 -68.49
CA MET A 148 -33.12 -139.09 -68.13
C MET A 148 -32.70 -137.70 -67.65
N VAL A 149 -33.19 -136.65 -68.32
CA VAL A 149 -32.95 -135.25 -67.94
C VAL A 149 -33.58 -134.95 -66.57
N ILE A 150 -34.83 -135.37 -66.36
CA ILE A 150 -35.53 -135.15 -65.10
C ILE A 150 -34.88 -135.92 -63.94
N PHE A 151 -34.44 -137.17 -64.16
CA PHE A 151 -33.74 -137.97 -63.16
C PHE A 151 -32.42 -137.32 -62.70
N GLU A 152 -31.71 -136.65 -63.60
CA GLU A 152 -30.47 -135.94 -63.26
C GLU A 152 -30.72 -134.60 -62.55
N ILE A 153 -31.76 -133.87 -62.94
CA ILE A 153 -31.99 -132.48 -62.51
C ILE A 153 -32.80 -132.38 -61.21
N ASN A 154 -33.87 -133.18 -61.02
CA ASN A 154 -34.74 -133.07 -59.84
C ASN A 154 -33.97 -133.18 -58.51
N PRO A 155 -33.09 -134.19 -58.30
CA PRO A 155 -32.36 -134.33 -57.04
C PRO A 155 -31.42 -133.16 -56.74
N LYS A 156 -31.03 -132.37 -57.75
CA LYS A 156 -30.16 -131.19 -57.55
C LYS A 156 -30.90 -130.03 -56.88
N VAL A 157 -32.22 -129.93 -57.06
CA VAL A 157 -33.06 -128.80 -56.59
C VAL A 157 -34.12 -129.19 -55.55
N GLU A 158 -34.28 -130.48 -55.25
CA GLU A 158 -35.08 -130.96 -54.12
C GLU A 158 -34.47 -130.56 -52.77
N GLU A 159 -35.24 -130.70 -51.69
CA GLU A 159 -34.73 -130.44 -50.34
C GLU A 159 -33.56 -131.37 -50.02
N GLY A 160 -32.44 -130.80 -49.57
CA GLY A 160 -31.19 -131.54 -49.38
C GLY A 160 -30.37 -131.75 -50.67
N GLY A 161 -30.88 -131.30 -51.82
CA GLY A 161 -30.17 -131.28 -53.10
C GLY A 161 -28.99 -130.31 -53.12
N GLU A 162 -28.08 -130.51 -54.08
CA GLU A 162 -26.81 -129.78 -54.15
C GLU A 162 -27.01 -128.26 -54.27
N VAL A 163 -27.94 -127.79 -55.11
CA VAL A 163 -28.23 -126.36 -55.30
C VAL A 163 -28.83 -125.74 -54.04
N ILE A 164 -29.72 -126.48 -53.37
CA ILE A 164 -30.39 -126.05 -52.14
C ILE A 164 -29.37 -125.91 -51.00
N ASN A 165 -28.53 -126.94 -50.79
CA ASN A 165 -27.48 -126.92 -49.76
C ASN A 165 -26.44 -125.83 -50.02
N LEU A 166 -26.02 -125.63 -51.28
CA LEU A 166 -25.08 -124.56 -51.64
C LEU A 166 -25.68 -123.19 -51.34
N THR A 167 -26.95 -122.98 -51.71
CA THR A 167 -27.65 -121.72 -51.42
C THR A 167 -27.76 -121.48 -49.92
N ASP A 168 -28.16 -122.48 -49.14
CA ASP A 168 -28.34 -122.34 -47.69
C ASP A 168 -27.01 -122.05 -46.98
N ASN A 169 -25.92 -122.66 -47.44
CA ASN A 169 -24.57 -122.35 -46.95
C ASN A 169 -24.14 -120.92 -47.31
N ILE A 170 -24.43 -120.45 -48.52
CA ILE A 170 -24.17 -119.06 -48.95
C ILE A 170 -24.98 -118.08 -48.08
N LEU A 171 -26.27 -118.32 -47.88
CA LEU A 171 -27.16 -117.47 -47.08
C LEU A 171 -26.69 -117.42 -45.61
N LYS A 172 -26.25 -118.55 -45.04
CA LYS A 172 -25.67 -118.59 -43.70
C LYS A 172 -24.40 -117.73 -43.59
N LYS A 173 -23.49 -117.83 -44.57
CA LYS A 173 -22.26 -117.01 -44.62
C LYS A 173 -22.59 -115.51 -44.77
N LEU A 174 -23.51 -115.16 -45.67
CA LEU A 174 -23.99 -113.78 -45.85
C LEU A 174 -24.62 -113.23 -44.59
N GLY A 175 -25.47 -114.01 -43.92
CA GLY A 175 -26.07 -113.64 -42.64
C GLY A 175 -25.02 -113.34 -41.57
N SER A 176 -24.02 -114.22 -41.41
CA SER A 176 -22.95 -114.00 -40.43
C SER A 176 -22.10 -112.76 -40.71
N LEU A 177 -21.83 -112.46 -42.00
CA LEU A 177 -21.09 -111.27 -42.39
C LEU A 177 -21.91 -110.00 -42.18
N SER A 178 -23.20 -110.03 -42.54
CA SER A 178 -24.15 -108.93 -42.30
C SER A 178 -24.29 -108.64 -40.80
N GLU A 179 -24.40 -109.68 -39.96
CA GLU A 179 -24.46 -109.54 -38.50
C GLU A 179 -23.18 -108.92 -37.92
N LYS A 180 -21.98 -109.34 -38.38
CA LYS A 180 -20.70 -108.74 -37.97
C LYS A 180 -20.64 -107.24 -38.31
N LEU A 181 -21.01 -106.85 -39.52
CA LEU A 181 -21.01 -105.44 -39.95
C LEU A 181 -22.09 -104.62 -39.23
N ASN A 182 -23.26 -105.20 -38.99
CA ASN A 182 -24.33 -104.57 -38.22
C ASN A 182 -23.91 -104.34 -36.75
N LYS A 183 -23.19 -105.30 -36.15
CA LYS A 183 -22.62 -105.13 -34.82
C LYS A 183 -21.60 -103.99 -34.78
N LYS A 184 -20.70 -103.89 -35.76
CA LYS A 184 -19.77 -102.75 -35.88
C LYS A 184 -20.50 -101.41 -36.03
N ALA A 185 -21.57 -101.35 -36.82
CA ALA A 185 -22.39 -100.15 -36.94
C ALA A 185 -22.97 -99.72 -35.59
N ASN A 186 -23.53 -100.67 -34.84
CA ASN A 186 -24.12 -100.42 -33.52
C ASN A 186 -23.07 -100.04 -32.47
N ASP A 187 -21.92 -100.71 -32.45
CA ASP A 187 -20.80 -100.41 -31.55
C ASP A 187 -20.25 -98.99 -31.81
N SER A 188 -20.05 -98.63 -33.09
CA SER A 188 -19.64 -97.28 -33.48
C SER A 188 -20.70 -96.22 -33.12
N ASN A 189 -21.99 -96.53 -33.30
CA ASN A 189 -23.07 -95.64 -32.91
C ASN A 189 -23.12 -95.44 -31.39
N PHE A 190 -22.98 -96.51 -30.61
CA PHE A 190 -22.91 -96.45 -29.16
C PHE A 190 -21.69 -95.65 -28.69
N ALA A 191 -20.51 -95.86 -29.30
CA ALA A 191 -19.30 -95.10 -29.01
C ALA A 191 -19.49 -93.60 -29.32
N MET A 192 -20.14 -93.27 -30.44
CA MET A 192 -20.47 -91.89 -30.82
C MET A 192 -21.42 -91.25 -29.80
N ILE A 193 -22.53 -91.91 -29.45
CA ILE A 193 -23.49 -91.41 -28.46
C ILE A 193 -22.81 -91.23 -27.09
N LYS A 194 -22.00 -92.19 -26.65
CA LYS A 194 -21.24 -92.09 -25.39
C LYS A 194 -20.28 -90.91 -25.41
N SER A 195 -19.58 -90.67 -26.54
CA SER A 195 -18.71 -89.52 -26.72
C SER A 195 -19.50 -88.21 -26.65
N PHE A 196 -20.69 -88.14 -27.27
CA PHE A 196 -21.57 -86.98 -27.25
C PHE A 196 -22.12 -86.67 -25.85
N VAL A 197 -22.57 -87.68 -25.10
CA VAL A 197 -23.03 -87.50 -23.71
C VAL A 197 -21.88 -87.09 -22.77
N GLY A 198 -20.69 -87.65 -22.98
CA GLY A 198 -19.48 -87.21 -22.28
C GLY A 198 -19.15 -85.74 -22.57
N PHE A 199 -19.24 -85.36 -23.84
CA PHE A 199 -19.03 -83.99 -24.32
C PHE A 199 -20.03 -83.00 -23.68
N GLN A 200 -21.32 -83.33 -23.69
CA GLN A 200 -22.36 -82.48 -23.09
C GLN A 200 -22.10 -82.20 -21.61
N ARG A 201 -21.75 -83.25 -20.83
CA ARG A 201 -21.38 -83.08 -19.40
C ARG A 201 -20.14 -82.20 -19.24
N PHE A 202 -19.11 -82.41 -20.07
CA PHE A 202 -17.91 -81.59 -20.06
C PHE A 202 -18.22 -80.10 -20.34
N VAL A 203 -19.04 -79.80 -21.34
CA VAL A 203 -19.44 -78.42 -21.65
C VAL A 203 -20.17 -77.78 -20.47
N ILE A 204 -21.09 -78.49 -19.81
CA ILE A 204 -21.82 -77.99 -18.64
C ILE A 204 -20.85 -77.70 -17.48
N TYR A 205 -19.99 -78.66 -17.11
CA TYR A 205 -19.05 -78.48 -16.00
C TYR A 205 -18.02 -77.37 -16.28
N SER A 206 -17.51 -77.29 -17.51
CA SER A 206 -16.57 -76.24 -17.91
C SER A 206 -17.22 -74.84 -17.88
N SER A 207 -18.49 -74.73 -18.26
CA SER A 207 -19.25 -73.48 -18.19
C SER A 207 -19.43 -73.01 -16.75
N ILE A 208 -19.83 -73.92 -15.85
CA ILE A 208 -19.97 -73.64 -14.42
C ILE A 208 -18.61 -73.21 -13.84
N PHE A 209 -17.54 -73.92 -14.17
CA PHE A 209 -16.18 -73.58 -13.73
C PHE A 209 -15.76 -72.18 -14.20
N LEU A 210 -15.99 -71.82 -15.47
CA LEU A 210 -15.67 -70.50 -15.99
C LEU A 210 -16.45 -69.38 -15.29
N ILE A 211 -17.73 -69.60 -14.96
CA ILE A 211 -18.54 -68.65 -14.20
C ILE A 211 -17.95 -68.45 -12.79
N ILE A 212 -17.65 -69.54 -12.08
CA ILE A 212 -17.07 -69.48 -10.73
C ILE A 212 -15.69 -68.79 -10.76
N ALA A 213 -14.84 -69.14 -11.72
CA ALA A 213 -13.53 -68.51 -11.91
C ALA A 213 -13.66 -67.01 -12.17
N THR A 214 -14.62 -66.60 -13.00
CA THR A 214 -14.89 -65.19 -13.30
C THR A 214 -15.34 -64.42 -12.05
N LEU A 215 -16.26 -64.99 -11.27
CA LEU A 215 -16.71 -64.39 -10.00
C LEU A 215 -15.57 -64.29 -8.98
N ALA A 216 -14.72 -65.30 -8.88
CA ALA A 216 -13.54 -65.28 -8.02
C ALA A 216 -12.55 -64.19 -8.45
N ILE A 217 -12.23 -64.09 -9.74
CA ILE A 217 -11.36 -63.04 -10.29
C ILE A 217 -11.95 -61.65 -10.02
N ALA A 218 -13.26 -61.47 -10.21
CA ALA A 218 -13.94 -60.21 -9.91
C ALA A 218 -13.84 -59.84 -8.42
N TYR A 219 -14.05 -60.80 -7.52
CA TYR A 219 -13.89 -60.62 -6.07
C TYR A 219 -12.45 -60.22 -5.70
N PHE A 220 -11.45 -60.94 -6.21
CA PHE A 220 -10.03 -60.64 -5.95
C PHE A 220 -9.62 -59.28 -6.52
N THR A 221 -10.06 -58.95 -7.73
CA THR A 221 -9.81 -57.64 -8.37
C THR A 221 -10.42 -56.52 -7.54
N THR A 222 -11.65 -56.70 -7.07
CA THR A 222 -12.34 -55.72 -6.21
C THR A 222 -11.56 -55.49 -4.92
N LYS A 223 -11.15 -56.55 -4.23
CA LYS A 223 -10.43 -56.46 -2.96
C LYS A 223 -9.00 -55.91 -3.09
N SER A 224 -8.33 -56.21 -4.20
CA SER A 224 -6.92 -55.90 -4.42
C SER A 224 -6.66 -54.59 -5.15
N ILE A 225 -7.64 -54.09 -5.91
CA ILE A 225 -7.53 -52.89 -6.75
C ILE A 225 -8.67 -51.90 -6.43
N THR A 226 -9.93 -52.28 -6.64
CA THR A 226 -11.07 -51.34 -6.54
C THR A 226 -11.26 -50.74 -5.15
N ASN A 227 -11.22 -51.56 -4.10
CA ASN A 227 -11.43 -51.11 -2.72
C ASN A 227 -10.33 -50.12 -2.26
N PRO A 228 -9.02 -50.43 -2.42
CA PRO A 228 -7.96 -49.47 -2.14
C PRO A 228 -8.07 -48.15 -2.92
N ILE A 229 -8.41 -48.20 -4.22
CA ILE A 229 -8.60 -46.99 -5.03
C ILE A 229 -9.79 -46.18 -4.52
N THR A 230 -10.87 -46.84 -4.12
CA THR A 230 -12.05 -46.18 -3.54
C THR A 230 -11.71 -45.53 -2.19
N GLN A 231 -10.86 -46.15 -1.38
CA GLN A 231 -10.36 -45.56 -0.13
C GLN A 231 -9.49 -44.34 -0.41
N LEU A 232 -8.55 -44.43 -1.36
CA LEU A 232 -7.75 -43.28 -1.82
C LEU A 232 -8.65 -42.13 -2.28
N LYS A 233 -9.67 -42.42 -3.09
CA LYS A 233 -10.66 -41.43 -3.54
C LYS A 233 -11.37 -40.76 -2.36
N LYS A 234 -11.90 -41.54 -1.41
CA LYS A 234 -12.58 -41.00 -0.22
C LYS A 234 -11.64 -40.10 0.59
N PHE A 235 -10.40 -40.55 0.77
CA PHE A 235 -9.38 -39.82 1.51
C PHE A 235 -9.06 -38.47 0.86
N LEU A 236 -8.87 -38.46 -0.46
CA LEU A 236 -8.67 -37.24 -1.24
C LEU A 236 -9.87 -36.29 -1.16
N ILE A 237 -11.11 -36.79 -1.31
CA ILE A 237 -12.33 -35.97 -1.19
C ILE A 237 -12.48 -35.34 0.19
N THR A 238 -12.05 -36.03 1.25
CA THR A 238 -12.02 -35.44 2.60
C THR A 238 -11.03 -34.28 2.67
N MET A 239 -9.83 -34.46 2.09
CA MET A 239 -8.82 -33.41 2.04
C MET A 239 -9.24 -32.19 1.21
N THR A 240 -9.99 -32.38 0.12
CA THR A 240 -10.52 -31.25 -0.66
C THR A 240 -11.51 -30.39 0.13
N LYS A 241 -12.06 -30.91 1.24
CA LYS A 241 -12.93 -30.14 2.16
C LYS A 241 -12.13 -29.45 3.28
N GLY A 242 -10.79 -29.45 3.21
CA GLY A 242 -9.93 -28.90 4.26
C GLY A 242 -9.81 -29.78 5.51
N ILE A 243 -10.31 -31.00 5.49
CA ILE A 243 -10.27 -31.92 6.62
C ILE A 243 -9.03 -32.81 6.48
N LEU A 244 -8.07 -32.66 7.39
CA LEU A 244 -6.87 -33.50 7.46
C LEU A 244 -7.20 -34.82 8.19
N PRO A 245 -7.15 -35.98 7.51
CA PRO A 245 -7.48 -37.25 8.14
C PRO A 245 -6.43 -37.66 9.18
N LYS A 246 -6.88 -38.16 10.34
CA LYS A 246 -5.99 -38.65 11.40
C LYS A 246 -5.43 -40.05 11.11
N GLU A 247 -6.22 -40.88 10.44
CA GLU A 247 -5.82 -42.25 10.12
C GLU A 247 -4.96 -42.29 8.85
N LYS A 248 -3.91 -43.12 8.85
CA LYS A 248 -3.06 -43.35 7.68
C LYS A 248 -3.68 -44.42 6.77
N LEU A 249 -3.59 -44.21 5.46
CA LEU A 249 -3.95 -45.23 4.47
C LEU A 249 -3.01 -46.44 4.58
N LYS A 250 -3.57 -47.65 4.43
CA LYS A 250 -2.78 -48.88 4.44
C LYS A 250 -1.87 -48.95 3.21
N VAL A 251 -0.58 -49.09 3.44
CA VAL A 251 0.45 -49.22 2.39
C VAL A 251 0.63 -50.70 2.03
N LYS A 252 0.43 -51.03 0.77
CA LYS A 252 0.69 -52.36 0.20
C LYS A 252 1.98 -52.34 -0.63
N ASN A 253 2.50 -53.51 -1.01
CA ASN A 253 3.68 -53.61 -1.86
C ASN A 253 3.30 -53.65 -3.36
N ASP A 254 2.65 -52.59 -3.83
CA ASP A 254 2.18 -52.38 -5.20
C ASP A 254 2.11 -50.87 -5.53
N GLU A 255 1.70 -50.49 -6.73
CA GLU A 255 1.62 -49.07 -7.14
C GLU A 255 0.58 -48.29 -6.34
N ILE A 256 -0.49 -48.96 -5.91
CA ILE A 256 -1.52 -48.37 -5.06
C ILE A 256 -0.95 -48.06 -3.67
N GLY A 257 -0.11 -48.96 -3.15
CA GLY A 257 0.62 -48.74 -1.92
C GLY A 257 1.59 -47.57 -1.99
N ASP A 258 2.29 -47.39 -3.11
CA ASP A 258 3.15 -46.21 -3.33
C ASP A 258 2.32 -44.92 -3.28
N MET A 259 1.15 -44.90 -3.93
CA MET A 259 0.21 -43.78 -3.87
C MET A 259 -0.27 -43.52 -2.43
N SER A 260 -0.63 -44.57 -1.69
CA SER A 260 -1.00 -44.46 -0.26
C SER A 260 0.14 -43.90 0.58
N SER A 261 1.38 -44.33 0.34
CA SER A 261 2.56 -43.86 1.07
C SER A 261 2.85 -42.38 0.78
N ALA A 262 2.82 -41.99 -0.49
CA ALA A 262 2.98 -40.61 -0.92
C ALA A 262 1.90 -39.71 -0.31
N LEU A 263 0.64 -40.13 -0.36
CA LEU A 263 -0.48 -39.37 0.20
C LEU A 263 -0.40 -39.24 1.72
N ASN A 264 -0.01 -40.31 2.43
CA ASN A 264 0.24 -40.25 3.87
C ASN A 264 1.34 -39.25 4.23
N LYS A 265 2.46 -39.25 3.50
CA LYS A 265 3.55 -38.28 3.70
C LYS A 265 3.09 -36.84 3.43
N PHE A 266 2.31 -36.65 2.38
CA PHE A 266 1.76 -35.35 2.03
C PHE A 266 0.84 -34.80 3.15
N VAL A 267 -0.04 -35.63 3.71
CA VAL A 267 -0.90 -35.24 4.84
C VAL A 267 -0.09 -34.91 6.08
N GLU A 268 0.91 -35.74 6.40
CA GLU A 268 1.78 -35.49 7.56
C GLU A 268 2.49 -34.13 7.44
N ASN A 269 2.93 -33.77 6.23
CA ASN A 269 3.55 -32.48 5.97
C ASN A 269 2.53 -31.34 6.11
N LEU A 270 1.32 -31.47 5.56
CA LEU A 270 0.26 -30.47 5.73
C LEU A 270 -0.10 -30.24 7.20
N ILE A 271 -0.11 -31.29 8.02
CA ILE A 271 -0.33 -31.17 9.46
C ILE A 271 0.79 -30.31 10.09
N LYS A 272 2.06 -30.60 9.80
CA LYS A 272 3.21 -29.82 10.31
C LYS A 272 3.15 -28.36 9.87
N THR A 273 2.78 -28.11 8.61
CA THR A 273 2.62 -26.74 8.08
C THR A 273 1.47 -26.00 8.76
N SER A 274 0.35 -26.68 9.02
CA SER A 274 -0.80 -26.12 9.74
C SER A 274 -0.43 -25.79 11.21
N GLU A 275 0.27 -26.70 11.89
CA GLU A 275 0.77 -26.47 13.25
C GLU A 275 1.72 -25.27 13.31
N PHE A 276 2.60 -25.12 12.32
CA PHE A 276 3.48 -23.96 12.25
C PHE A 276 2.72 -22.64 12.04
N ALA A 277 1.73 -22.62 11.14
CA ALA A 277 0.87 -21.45 10.95
C ALA A 277 0.11 -21.09 12.24
N LEU A 278 -0.36 -22.09 13.00
CA LEU A 278 -1.01 -21.88 14.29
C LEU A 278 -0.06 -21.27 15.32
N GLU A 279 1.19 -21.72 15.38
CA GLU A 279 2.21 -21.17 16.29
C GLU A 279 2.55 -19.71 15.94
N ILE A 280 2.66 -19.37 14.65
CA ILE A 280 2.77 -17.97 14.20
C ILE A 280 1.57 -17.15 14.68
N GLY A 281 0.35 -17.68 14.52
CA GLY A 281 -0.87 -17.02 14.96
C GLY A 281 -0.97 -16.80 16.48
N LYS A 282 -0.25 -17.58 17.28
CA LYS A 282 -0.13 -17.40 18.74
C LYS A 282 0.99 -16.42 19.14
N GLY A 283 1.70 -15.83 18.16
CA GLY A 283 2.85 -14.96 18.39
C GLY A 283 4.17 -15.71 18.69
N ASN A 284 4.24 -17.01 18.45
CA ASN A 284 5.47 -17.78 18.66
C ASN A 284 6.36 -17.76 17.41
N TYR A 285 7.07 -16.65 17.20
CA TYR A 285 7.93 -16.48 16.02
C TYR A 285 9.27 -17.23 16.10
N LYS A 286 9.59 -17.85 17.24
CA LYS A 286 10.83 -18.63 17.42
C LYS A 286 10.68 -20.11 17.09
N LYS A 287 9.48 -20.55 16.70
CA LYS A 287 9.25 -21.95 16.33
C LYS A 287 10.07 -22.31 15.10
N GLU A 288 10.87 -23.36 15.21
CA GLU A 288 11.59 -23.94 14.08
C GLU A 288 10.62 -24.67 13.14
N PHE A 289 10.77 -24.41 11.84
CA PHE A 289 10.03 -25.06 10.78
C PHE A 289 10.95 -25.24 9.57
N LYS A 290 10.97 -26.46 9.03
CA LYS A 290 11.77 -26.80 7.86
C LYS A 290 10.83 -27.07 6.68
N PRO A 291 10.96 -26.33 5.56
CA PRO A 291 10.20 -26.59 4.35
C PRO A 291 10.44 -28.01 3.82
N ILE A 292 9.45 -28.56 3.12
CA ILE A 292 9.49 -29.93 2.58
C ILE A 292 10.63 -30.08 1.56
N SER A 293 10.83 -29.04 0.75
CA SER A 293 11.90 -28.90 -0.24
C SER A 293 12.17 -27.41 -0.44
N GLU A 294 13.21 -27.08 -1.22
CA GLU A 294 13.48 -25.69 -1.63
C GLU A 294 12.31 -25.09 -2.42
N GLU A 295 11.51 -25.92 -3.10
CA GLU A 295 10.34 -25.53 -3.89
C GLU A 295 9.03 -25.48 -3.09
N ASP A 296 9.05 -25.69 -1.77
CA ASP A 296 7.86 -25.65 -0.92
C ASP A 296 7.36 -24.20 -0.74
N ILE A 297 6.56 -23.74 -1.70
CA ILE A 297 6.01 -22.38 -1.74
C ILE A 297 5.27 -22.03 -0.45
N LEU A 298 4.42 -22.94 0.05
CA LEU A 298 3.61 -22.68 1.25
C LEU A 298 4.48 -22.59 2.50
N GLY A 299 5.42 -23.53 2.66
CA GLY A 299 6.36 -23.52 3.78
C GLY A 299 7.23 -22.26 3.79
N ASN A 300 7.81 -21.91 2.64
CA ASN A 300 8.62 -20.70 2.49
C ASN A 300 7.81 -19.42 2.72
N SER A 301 6.56 -19.37 2.26
CA SER A 301 5.67 -18.21 2.47
C SER A 301 5.37 -18.00 3.95
N LEU A 302 5.14 -19.08 4.71
CA LEU A 302 4.92 -19.00 6.15
C LEU A 302 6.18 -18.57 6.91
N ILE A 303 7.37 -19.01 6.48
CA ILE A 303 8.64 -18.53 7.05
C ILE A 303 8.79 -17.02 6.82
N ASN A 304 8.53 -16.54 5.60
CA ASN A 304 8.58 -15.12 5.28
C ASN A 304 7.57 -14.32 6.11
N MET A 305 6.34 -14.84 6.26
CA MET A 305 5.31 -14.22 7.11
C MET A 305 5.77 -14.13 8.56
N ARG A 306 6.30 -15.22 9.13
CA ARG A 306 6.86 -15.24 10.49
C ARG A 306 7.94 -14.18 10.67
N ASN A 307 8.93 -14.14 9.76
CA ASN A 307 10.04 -13.20 9.84
C ASN A 307 9.55 -11.74 9.75
N ASN A 308 8.58 -11.46 8.88
CA ASN A 308 7.99 -10.12 8.76
C ASN A 308 7.21 -9.72 10.02
N LEU A 309 6.45 -10.66 10.62
CA LEU A 309 5.72 -10.41 11.86
C LEU A 309 6.65 -10.21 13.06
N GLU A 310 7.72 -11.00 13.16
CA GLU A 310 8.75 -10.83 14.18
C GLU A 310 9.40 -9.45 14.08
N LYS A 311 9.78 -9.04 12.86
CA LYS A 311 10.32 -7.71 12.61
C LYS A 311 9.31 -6.60 12.95
N ALA A 312 8.04 -6.77 12.59
CA ALA A 312 7.00 -5.79 12.89
C ALA A 312 6.76 -5.64 14.41
N GLU A 313 6.84 -6.73 15.18
CA GLU A 313 6.76 -6.69 16.65
C GLU A 313 7.94 -5.91 17.25
N GLU A 314 9.15 -6.14 16.76
CA GLU A 314 10.35 -5.42 17.18
C GLU A 314 10.27 -3.92 16.84
N GLU A 315 9.87 -3.59 15.62
CA GLU A 315 9.66 -2.20 15.19
C GLU A 315 8.57 -1.48 16.00
N GLU A 316 7.46 -2.14 16.30
CA GLU A 316 6.38 -1.58 17.11
C GLU A 316 6.84 -1.34 18.55
N LYS A 317 7.67 -2.23 19.12
CA LYS A 317 8.26 -2.02 20.44
C LYS A 317 9.17 -0.79 20.47
N ASN A 318 10.01 -0.61 19.45
CA ASN A 318 10.86 0.57 19.33
C ASN A 318 10.03 1.85 19.17
N ARG A 319 9.00 1.81 18.31
CA ARG A 319 8.08 2.95 18.10
C ARG A 319 7.36 3.37 19.38
N LYS A 320 6.91 2.42 20.20
CA LYS A 320 6.28 2.72 21.51
C LYS A 320 7.21 3.46 22.46
N GLU A 321 8.50 3.11 22.49
CA GLU A 321 9.48 3.83 23.30
C GLU A 321 9.72 5.25 22.77
N GLU A 322 9.85 5.42 21.44
CA GLU A 322 9.97 6.74 20.81
C GLU A 322 8.74 7.63 21.07
N ASP A 323 7.54 7.08 20.94
CA ASP A 323 6.29 7.81 21.21
C ASP A 323 6.19 8.24 22.69
N LYS A 324 6.64 7.41 23.64
CA LYS A 324 6.72 7.80 25.06
C LYS A 324 7.62 9.02 25.26
N LEU A 325 8.82 9.01 24.66
CA LEU A 325 9.77 10.12 24.76
C LEU A 325 9.23 11.40 24.10
N ARG A 326 8.57 11.29 22.93
CA ARG A 326 7.93 12.42 22.26
C ARG A 326 6.80 13.01 23.10
N ASN A 327 5.93 12.15 23.65
CA ASN A 327 4.82 12.58 24.49
C ASN A 327 5.31 13.26 25.78
N TRP A 328 6.38 12.75 26.40
CA TRP A 328 7.04 13.41 27.52
C TRP A 328 7.48 14.82 27.12
N ALA A 329 8.28 14.98 26.06
CA ALA A 329 8.76 16.30 25.64
C ALA A 329 7.62 17.29 25.34
N THR A 330 6.56 16.85 24.65
CA THR A 330 5.37 17.69 24.37
C THR A 330 4.68 18.15 25.65
N GLN A 331 4.50 17.26 26.64
CA GLN A 331 3.92 17.63 27.94
C GLN A 331 4.78 18.67 28.65
N GLY A 332 6.11 18.52 28.61
CA GLY A 332 7.05 19.49 29.15
C GLY A 332 6.89 20.87 28.51
N ILE A 333 6.80 20.94 27.19
CA ILE A 333 6.64 22.20 26.44
C ILE A 333 5.30 22.87 26.77
N THR A 334 4.21 22.09 26.86
CA THR A 334 2.90 22.64 27.24
C THR A 334 2.93 23.27 28.64
N LYS A 335 3.46 22.55 29.63
CA LYS A 335 3.59 23.06 31.02
C LYS A 335 4.48 24.30 31.09
N LEU A 336 5.61 24.30 30.38
CA LEU A 336 6.47 25.47 30.26
C LEU A 336 5.73 26.66 29.64
N GLY A 337 4.95 26.42 28.58
CA GLY A 337 4.14 27.45 27.93
C GLY A 337 3.11 28.10 28.86
N ASP A 338 2.53 27.34 29.80
CA ASP A 338 1.63 27.90 30.83
C ASP A 338 2.37 28.86 31.78
N ILE A 339 3.59 28.49 32.20
CA ILE A 339 4.45 29.32 33.05
C ILE A 339 4.84 30.61 32.32
N LEU A 340 5.27 30.47 31.05
CA LEU A 340 5.69 31.60 30.22
C LEU A 340 4.57 32.63 29.96
N ARG A 341 3.29 32.24 30.11
CA ARG A 341 2.13 33.13 29.93
C ARG A 341 1.73 33.90 31.19
N HIS A 342 1.88 33.31 32.38
CA HIS A 342 1.33 33.88 33.62
C HIS A 342 2.24 34.89 34.31
N ASP A 343 3.56 34.81 34.12
CA ASP A 343 4.54 35.65 34.83
C ASP A 343 5.33 36.57 33.87
N ASN A 344 4.72 36.98 32.75
CA ASN A 344 5.41 37.76 31.71
C ASN A 344 5.56 39.27 32.00
N ASP A 345 5.12 39.71 33.16
CA ASP A 345 5.13 41.11 33.62
C ASP A 345 6.37 41.43 34.48
N ASN A 346 7.07 40.42 34.97
CA ASN A 346 8.25 40.59 35.81
C ASN A 346 9.36 39.59 35.40
N MET A 347 10.46 40.10 34.87
CA MET A 347 11.57 39.28 34.38
C MET A 347 12.19 38.39 35.46
N GLU A 348 12.27 38.85 36.71
CA GLU A 348 12.88 38.11 37.82
C GLU A 348 12.01 36.93 38.24
N LYS A 349 10.70 37.17 38.37
CA LYS A 349 9.70 36.14 38.70
C LYS A 349 9.60 35.09 37.60
N LEU A 350 9.55 35.53 36.33
CA LEU A 350 9.56 34.64 35.16
C LEU A 350 10.81 33.75 35.17
N SER A 351 11.98 34.36 35.35
CA SER A 351 13.26 33.67 35.35
C SER A 351 13.35 32.61 36.46
N PHE A 352 12.81 32.91 37.64
CA PHE A 352 12.73 31.95 38.74
C PHE A 352 11.82 30.76 38.42
N ASN A 353 10.59 31.02 37.96
CA ASN A 353 9.60 29.98 37.70
C ASN A 353 10.01 29.07 36.53
N VAL A 354 10.59 29.64 35.47
CA VAL A 354 11.15 28.87 34.35
C VAL A 354 12.25 27.94 34.84
N MET A 355 13.21 28.45 35.62
CA MET A 355 14.30 27.62 36.14
C MET A 355 13.79 26.56 37.11
N SER A 356 12.83 26.88 37.97
CA SER A 356 12.26 25.92 38.93
C SER A 356 11.63 24.75 38.21
N PHE A 357 10.79 25.05 37.21
CA PHE A 357 10.18 24.03 36.39
C PHE A 357 11.21 23.18 35.64
N LEU A 358 12.21 23.79 35.01
CA LEU A 358 13.21 23.05 34.23
C LEU A 358 14.06 22.12 35.11
N ILE A 359 14.45 22.57 36.31
CA ILE A 359 15.21 21.74 37.25
C ILE A 359 14.37 20.55 37.73
N ASP A 360 13.12 20.80 38.13
CA ASP A 360 12.23 19.73 38.59
C ASP A 360 11.88 18.75 37.46
N TYR A 361 11.57 19.25 36.27
CA TYR A 361 11.14 18.45 35.13
C TYR A 361 12.27 17.63 34.50
N LEU A 362 13.49 18.14 34.54
CA LEU A 362 14.69 17.42 34.09
C LEU A 362 15.30 16.53 35.17
N GLU A 363 14.78 16.59 36.40
CA GLU A 363 15.37 15.96 37.59
C GLU A 363 16.85 16.35 37.77
N ALA A 364 17.17 17.61 37.45
CA ALA A 364 18.51 18.17 37.60
C ALA A 364 18.71 18.72 39.03
N ASN A 365 19.96 19.04 39.39
CA ASN A 365 20.28 19.44 40.75
C ASN A 365 20.43 20.96 40.92
N GLN A 366 20.93 21.64 39.87
CA GLN A 366 21.25 23.05 39.91
C GLN A 366 21.02 23.66 38.54
N GLY A 367 20.58 24.92 38.51
CA GLY A 367 20.52 25.67 37.26
C GLY A 367 20.58 27.16 37.45
N SER A 368 21.00 27.84 36.39
CA SER A 368 21.11 29.28 36.27
C SER A 368 20.56 29.76 34.93
N LEU A 369 19.87 30.90 34.96
CA LEU A 369 19.42 31.61 33.77
C LEU A 369 20.13 32.96 33.68
N PHE A 370 20.85 33.15 32.58
CA PHE A 370 21.53 34.38 32.24
C PHE A 370 20.80 35.07 31.10
N ILE A 371 20.53 36.37 31.21
CA ILE A 371 19.86 37.16 30.16
C ILE A 371 20.86 38.15 29.57
N LEU A 372 20.86 38.28 28.24
CA LEU A 372 21.73 39.21 27.53
C LEU A 372 21.20 40.64 27.68
N ASN A 373 22.02 41.50 28.27
CA ASN A 373 21.80 42.93 28.26
C ASN A 373 22.58 43.59 27.12
N ASN A 374 21.92 44.47 26.37
CA ASN A 374 22.42 45.09 25.14
C ASN A 374 21.84 46.50 25.00
N ASP A 375 22.17 47.37 25.94
CA ASP A 375 21.91 48.81 25.81
C ASP A 375 22.86 49.39 24.75
N TYR A 376 22.34 50.21 23.83
CA TYR A 376 23.08 50.77 22.69
C TYR A 376 24.32 51.60 23.07
N GLU A 377 24.45 52.01 24.34
CA GLU A 377 25.57 52.82 24.86
C GLU A 377 26.54 52.06 25.78
N LYS A 378 26.30 50.77 26.09
CA LYS A 378 27.10 49.99 27.06
C LYS A 378 27.64 48.69 26.46
N GLU A 379 28.71 48.15 27.06
CA GLU A 379 29.23 46.82 26.69
C GLU A 379 28.18 45.72 26.91
N LYS A 380 28.10 44.77 25.98
CA LYS A 380 27.21 43.61 26.09
C LYS A 380 27.66 42.69 27.22
N TYR A 381 26.73 42.28 28.07
CA TYR A 381 27.01 41.32 29.14
C TYR A 381 25.80 40.42 29.43
N PHE A 382 26.09 39.24 29.97
CA PHE A 382 25.10 38.32 30.51
C PHE A 382 24.90 38.59 32.00
N GLU A 383 23.65 38.83 32.38
CA GLU A 383 23.24 39.06 33.76
C GLU A 383 22.55 37.82 34.32
N LEU A 384 23.01 37.34 35.48
CA LEU A 384 22.33 36.25 36.18
C LEU A 384 20.96 36.74 36.71
N LYS A 385 19.86 36.22 36.18
CA LYS A 385 18.50 36.58 36.59
C LYS A 385 17.84 35.57 37.53
N SER A 386 18.26 34.31 37.46
CA SER A 386 17.77 33.26 38.36
C SER A 386 18.84 32.20 38.58
N ALA A 387 18.91 31.67 39.81
CA ALA A 387 19.78 30.55 40.16
C ALA A 387 19.10 29.68 41.23
N ILE A 388 19.10 28.37 41.04
CA ILE A 388 18.51 27.38 41.96
C ILE A 388 19.62 26.49 42.52
N ALA A 389 19.58 26.22 43.83
CA ALA A 389 20.60 25.46 44.55
C ALA A 389 22.03 26.01 44.42
N TYR A 390 22.14 27.33 44.19
CA TYR A 390 23.41 28.06 44.10
C TYR A 390 23.78 28.61 45.49
N GLY A 391 25.05 28.47 45.90
CA GLY A 391 25.51 28.92 47.22
C GLY A 391 25.20 30.40 47.49
N ARG A 392 24.59 30.69 48.66
CA ARG A 392 24.11 32.04 49.07
C ARG A 392 25.17 33.16 49.00
N SER A 393 26.46 32.84 48.91
CA SER A 393 27.58 33.81 48.94
C SER A 393 27.94 34.46 47.59
N LYS A 394 27.26 34.14 46.47
CA LYS A 394 27.56 34.72 45.14
C LYS A 394 26.34 35.27 44.37
N LEU A 395 25.21 35.49 45.04
CA LEU A 395 23.91 35.84 44.43
C LEU A 395 23.70 37.32 44.11
N ILE A 396 24.74 38.17 44.14
CA ILE A 396 24.60 39.61 43.91
C ILE A 396 25.32 40.01 42.62
N ASN A 397 24.54 40.39 41.60
CA ASN A 397 24.96 41.10 40.39
C ASN A 397 26.12 40.48 39.59
N LYS A 398 26.16 39.15 39.44
CA LYS A 398 27.15 38.50 38.58
C LYS A 398 26.87 38.86 37.11
N LYS A 399 27.72 39.73 36.55
CA LYS A 399 27.76 40.09 35.13
C LYS A 399 28.92 39.37 34.48
N ILE A 400 28.66 38.70 33.36
CA ILE A 400 29.66 37.99 32.57
C ILE A 400 29.80 38.72 31.23
N PRO A 401 30.98 39.26 30.87
CA PRO A 401 31.18 39.91 29.59
C PRO A 401 30.82 39.03 28.40
N TYR A 402 30.31 39.64 27.33
CA TYR A 402 29.98 38.92 26.10
C TYR A 402 31.25 38.27 25.52
N LYS A 403 31.13 36.99 25.09
CA LYS A 403 32.23 36.11 24.61
C LYS A 403 33.24 35.62 25.66
N GLU A 404 32.97 35.82 26.95
CA GLU A 404 33.83 35.27 28.02
C GLU A 404 33.26 33.96 28.61
N GLY A 405 34.16 33.00 28.89
CA GLY A 405 33.82 31.72 29.51
C GLY A 405 32.92 30.81 28.66
N LEU A 406 32.38 29.74 29.26
CA LEU A 406 31.50 28.79 28.57
C LEU A 406 30.16 29.42 28.15
N ILE A 407 29.64 30.35 28.95
CA ILE A 407 28.41 31.09 28.64
C ILE A 407 28.59 31.96 27.40
N GLY A 408 29.69 32.72 27.33
CA GLY A 408 30.03 33.51 26.15
C GLY A 408 30.29 32.66 24.91
N ARG A 409 30.96 31.50 25.06
CA ARG A 409 31.16 30.55 23.97
C ARG A 409 29.86 29.95 23.45
N CYS A 410 28.99 29.50 24.35
CA CYS A 410 27.65 28.97 24.03
C CYS A 410 26.83 30.00 23.25
N ALA A 411 26.87 31.26 23.69
CA ALA A 411 26.18 32.36 23.01
C ALA A 411 26.79 32.71 21.65
N TYR A 412 28.11 32.64 21.51
CA TYR A 412 28.80 32.96 20.26
C TYR A 412 28.62 31.87 19.20
N GLU A 413 28.74 30.60 19.60
CA GLU A 413 28.55 29.45 18.71
C GLU A 413 27.06 29.17 18.42
N LYS A 414 26.14 29.68 19.26
CA LYS A 414 24.69 29.44 19.17
C LYS A 414 24.31 27.96 19.19
N LEU A 415 25.17 27.16 19.81
CA LEU A 415 25.07 25.72 19.96
C LEU A 415 25.13 25.35 21.45
N PRO A 416 24.39 24.33 21.88
CA PRO A 416 24.46 23.83 23.23
C PRO A 416 25.85 23.23 23.51
N ILE A 417 26.30 23.38 24.76
CA ILE A 417 27.55 22.80 25.24
C ILE A 417 27.20 21.76 26.30
N TYR A 418 27.54 20.50 26.05
CA TYR A 418 27.33 19.42 27.03
C TYR A 418 28.67 18.82 27.46
N LEU A 419 29.00 18.98 28.74
CA LEU A 419 30.20 18.45 29.37
C LEU A 419 29.83 17.30 30.32
N LYS A 420 30.46 16.14 30.12
CA LYS A 420 30.29 14.93 30.96
C LYS A 420 31.36 14.80 32.05
N GLU A 421 32.38 15.64 32.00
CA GLU A 421 33.48 15.69 32.97
C GLU A 421 33.75 17.15 33.28
N ILE A 422 33.62 17.52 34.56
CA ILE A 422 33.76 18.87 35.06
C ILE A 422 34.96 18.89 36.02
N PRO A 423 35.89 19.87 35.92
CA PRO A 423 37.00 20.00 36.86
C PRO A 423 36.53 20.18 38.32
N GLU A 424 37.29 19.64 39.28
CA GLU A 424 36.87 19.55 40.71
C GLU A 424 36.58 20.89 41.40
N ASP A 425 37.15 22.00 40.92
CA ASP A 425 36.97 23.34 41.49
C ASP A 425 36.03 24.24 40.66
N TYR A 426 35.38 23.70 39.63
CA TYR A 426 34.60 24.51 38.69
C TYR A 426 33.22 24.89 39.24
N ILE A 427 32.45 23.93 39.78
CA ILE A 427 31.09 24.11 40.33
C ILE A 427 30.90 23.18 41.54
N GLN A 428 30.32 23.70 42.63
CA GLN A 428 29.97 22.94 43.83
C GLN A 428 28.48 23.09 44.16
N ILE A 429 27.78 21.97 44.35
CA ILE A 429 26.41 21.93 44.88
C ILE A 429 26.50 21.88 46.41
N THR A 430 25.87 22.84 47.08
CA THR A 430 25.92 22.98 48.54
C THR A 430 24.63 22.49 49.20
N SER A 431 24.76 21.67 50.24
CA SER A 431 23.69 21.26 51.16
C SER A 431 24.01 21.75 52.57
N GLY A 432 23.01 21.78 53.47
CA GLY A 432 23.23 22.04 54.89
C GLY A 432 24.17 21.05 55.59
N LEU A 433 24.50 19.92 54.93
CA LEU A 433 25.37 18.86 55.44
C LEU A 433 26.73 18.74 54.72
N GLY A 434 26.98 19.48 53.62
CA GLY A 434 28.24 19.35 52.86
C GLY A 434 28.14 19.86 51.42
N THR A 435 29.20 19.63 50.63
CA THR A 435 29.29 20.01 49.22
C THR A 435 29.63 18.83 48.33
N ALA A 436 29.16 18.84 47.08
CA ALA A 436 29.44 17.80 46.09
C ALA A 436 29.53 18.38 44.68
N ASN A 437 30.38 17.78 43.84
CA ASN A 437 30.59 18.22 42.45
C ASN A 437 29.64 17.49 41.48
N PRO A 438 28.89 18.22 40.63
CA PRO A 438 28.11 17.61 39.57
C PRO A 438 29.03 16.93 38.55
N LYS A 439 28.50 15.94 37.83
CA LYS A 439 29.23 15.26 36.76
C LYS A 439 28.87 15.78 35.37
N ASN A 440 27.70 16.37 35.23
CA ASN A 440 27.14 16.78 33.95
C ASN A 440 26.81 18.28 33.98
N LEU A 441 27.27 19.01 32.96
CA LEU A 441 26.95 20.43 32.75
C LEU A 441 26.43 20.64 31.35
N LEU A 442 25.22 21.18 31.22
CA LEU A 442 24.58 21.51 29.97
C LEU A 442 24.33 23.02 29.91
N LEU A 443 24.85 23.68 28.89
CA LEU A 443 24.54 25.05 28.55
C LEU A 443 23.71 25.07 27.27
N VAL A 444 22.56 25.75 27.28
CA VAL A 444 21.69 25.89 26.12
C VAL A 444 21.47 27.37 25.82
N PRO A 445 21.76 27.82 24.58
CA PRO A 445 21.48 29.18 24.20
C PRO A 445 19.99 29.39 23.97
N LEU A 446 19.44 30.41 24.61
CA LEU A 446 18.08 30.89 24.36
C LEU A 446 18.11 31.79 23.13
N LYS A 447 17.72 31.25 21.97
CA LYS A 447 17.77 31.98 20.71
C LYS A 447 16.41 32.07 20.03
N LEU A 448 16.17 33.19 19.36
CA LEU A 448 15.03 33.44 18.48
C LEU A 448 15.54 34.10 17.20
N ASN A 449 15.18 33.58 16.02
CA ASN A 449 15.65 34.09 14.72
C ASN A 449 17.17 34.30 14.66
N GLU A 450 17.94 33.34 15.18
CA GLU A 450 19.41 33.40 15.28
C GLU A 450 19.99 34.43 16.27
N ASP A 451 19.17 35.23 16.96
CA ASP A 451 19.63 36.14 18.01
C ASP A 451 19.55 35.47 19.38
N VAL A 452 20.62 35.59 20.18
CA VAL A 452 20.70 35.00 21.52
C VAL A 452 20.22 36.01 22.55
N PHE A 453 19.18 35.64 23.30
CA PHE A 453 18.56 36.46 24.36
C PHE A 453 19.04 36.08 25.75
N GLY A 454 19.61 34.88 25.91
CA GLY A 454 20.09 34.38 27.19
C GLY A 454 20.75 33.01 27.08
N ILE A 455 21.24 32.50 28.20
CA ILE A 455 21.81 31.16 28.32
C ILE A 455 21.19 30.49 29.54
N ILE A 456 20.73 29.26 29.37
CA ILE A 456 20.42 28.37 30.49
C ILE A 456 21.64 27.49 30.75
N GLU A 457 22.03 27.37 32.01
CA GLU A 457 23.07 26.48 32.47
C GLU A 457 22.45 25.52 33.50
N ILE A 458 22.64 24.21 33.31
CA ILE A 458 22.10 23.15 34.16
C ILE A 458 23.21 22.21 34.54
N ALA A 459 23.35 21.96 35.84
CA ALA A 459 24.27 20.97 36.39
C ALA A 459 23.49 19.82 37.05
N SER A 460 23.96 18.59 36.80
CA SER A 460 23.35 17.37 37.31
C SER A 460 24.38 16.33 37.75
N PHE A 461 24.07 15.56 38.79
CA PHE A 461 24.81 14.35 39.14
C PHE A 461 24.55 13.22 38.14
N ASN A 462 23.36 13.19 37.55
CA ASN A 462 22.93 12.16 36.61
C ASN A 462 23.22 12.58 35.16
N GLU A 463 23.42 11.59 34.29
CA GLU A 463 23.59 11.84 32.85
C GLU A 463 22.31 12.47 32.28
N ILE A 464 22.47 13.59 31.56
CA ILE A 464 21.36 14.26 30.88
C ILE A 464 21.16 13.54 29.55
N LYS A 465 20.03 12.82 29.42
CA LYS A 465 19.73 11.98 28.26
C LYS A 465 19.47 12.83 27.03
N LYS A 466 19.72 12.27 25.83
CA LYS A 466 19.53 12.99 24.55
C LYS A 466 18.15 13.65 24.42
N HIS A 467 17.06 12.94 24.75
CA HIS A 467 15.71 13.51 24.68
C HIS A 467 15.48 14.70 25.64
N GLN A 468 16.23 14.78 26.74
CA GLN A 468 16.19 15.90 27.68
C GLN A 468 16.93 17.12 27.13
N ILE A 469 18.06 16.91 26.44
CA ILE A 469 18.81 17.95 25.73
C ILE A 469 17.95 18.52 24.60
N ASP A 470 17.40 17.65 23.74
CA ASP A 470 16.52 18.03 22.62
C ASP A 470 15.28 18.79 23.11
N PHE A 471 14.73 18.41 24.26
CA PHE A 471 13.63 19.13 24.91
C PHE A 471 14.07 20.53 25.36
N LEU A 472 15.23 20.65 26.03
CA LEU A 472 15.71 21.93 26.55
C LEU A 472 16.08 22.92 25.44
N GLU A 473 16.62 22.43 24.31
CA GLU A 473 16.85 23.25 23.12
C GLU A 473 15.53 23.85 22.58
N LYS A 474 14.50 23.03 22.41
CA LYS A 474 13.17 23.48 21.96
C LYS A 474 12.48 24.39 22.97
N ALA A 475 12.58 24.06 24.26
CA ALA A 475 12.12 24.91 25.34
C ALA A 475 12.83 26.27 25.31
N GLY A 476 14.12 26.27 24.97
CA GLY A 476 14.95 27.45 24.87
C GLY A 476 14.44 28.47 23.85
N GLU A 477 13.89 28.03 22.72
CA GLU A 477 13.26 28.93 21.73
C GLU A 477 12.03 29.64 22.31
N ASN A 478 11.15 28.90 22.99
CA ASN A 478 9.96 29.47 23.62
C ASN A 478 10.33 30.47 24.73
N ILE A 479 11.32 30.11 25.56
CA ILE A 479 11.81 30.98 26.63
C ILE A 479 12.45 32.24 26.03
N ALA A 480 13.25 32.11 24.97
CA ALA A 480 13.85 33.24 24.26
C ALA A 480 12.78 34.21 23.73
N SER A 481 11.72 33.67 23.10
CA SER A 481 10.61 34.47 22.60
C SER A 481 9.92 35.23 23.72
N THR A 482 9.62 34.59 24.84
CA THR A 482 8.98 35.27 25.97
C THR A 482 9.90 36.32 26.59
N ILE A 483 11.18 36.00 26.81
CA ILE A 483 12.18 36.96 27.34
C ILE A 483 12.27 38.19 26.43
N SER A 484 12.29 38.00 25.11
CA SER A 484 12.28 39.11 24.14
C SER A 484 11.05 40.00 24.33
N SER A 485 9.85 39.40 24.42
CA SER A 485 8.60 40.13 24.61
C SER A 485 8.57 40.90 25.95
N VAL A 486 8.99 40.28 27.06
CA VAL A 486 9.05 40.94 28.37
C VAL A 486 10.03 42.12 28.33
N LYS A 487 11.21 41.93 27.72
CA LYS A 487 12.22 43.00 27.59
C LYS A 487 11.70 44.18 26.76
N ILE A 488 11.00 43.92 25.67
CA ILE A 488 10.38 44.98 24.84
C ILE A 488 9.31 45.72 25.64
N ASN A 489 8.49 45.01 26.42
CA ASN A 489 7.46 45.63 27.25
C ASN A 489 8.07 46.52 28.35
N GLU A 490 9.11 46.06 29.04
CA GLU A 490 9.86 46.86 30.03
C GLU A 490 10.45 48.13 29.40
N GLN A 491 11.09 48.01 28.23
CA GLN A 491 11.64 49.16 27.51
C GLN A 491 10.54 50.15 27.07
N THR A 492 9.40 49.64 26.59
CA THR A 492 8.27 50.48 26.18
C THR A 492 7.66 51.22 27.36
N ALA A 493 7.51 50.56 28.50
CA ALA A 493 7.02 51.17 29.74
C ALA A 493 7.94 52.30 30.22
N GLN A 494 9.26 52.09 30.17
CA GLN A 494 10.24 53.12 30.53
C GLN A 494 10.17 54.32 29.57
N LEU A 495 10.16 54.08 28.25
CA LEU A 495 10.08 55.15 27.26
C LEU A 495 8.79 55.97 27.38
N LEU A 496 7.67 55.34 27.75
CA LEU A 496 6.41 56.04 28.00
C LEU A 496 6.50 56.97 29.23
N LEU A 497 7.14 56.51 30.31
CA LEU A 497 7.39 57.35 31.49
C LEU A 497 8.27 58.55 31.14
N ASP A 498 9.37 58.32 30.42
CA ASP A 498 10.28 59.40 30.00
C ASP A 498 9.56 60.41 29.09
N ALA A 499 8.72 59.93 28.16
CA ALA A 499 7.94 60.79 27.26
C ALA A 499 6.87 61.60 28.02
N GLN A 500 6.18 61.00 28.98
CA GLN A 500 5.22 61.72 29.84
C GLN A 500 5.92 62.84 30.63
N GLN A 501 7.03 62.51 31.28
CA GLN A 501 7.80 63.47 32.06
C GLN A 501 8.28 64.65 31.20
N LYS A 502 8.74 64.37 29.98
CA LYS A 502 9.16 65.41 29.04
C LYS A 502 8.00 66.28 28.54
N GLY A 503 6.82 65.70 28.37
CA GLY A 503 5.60 66.42 28.01
C GLY A 503 5.14 67.41 29.09
N GLU A 504 5.19 67.00 30.37
CA GLU A 504 4.89 67.88 31.50
C GLU A 504 5.86 69.06 31.59
N GLU A 505 7.16 68.82 31.38
CA GLU A 505 8.20 69.86 31.40
C GLU A 505 7.98 70.91 30.29
N LEU A 506 7.62 70.48 29.08
CA LEU A 506 7.30 71.39 27.97
C LEU A 506 6.04 72.22 28.22
N SER A 507 4.99 71.61 28.80
CA SER A 507 3.76 72.31 29.14
C SER A 507 3.99 73.42 30.18
N ALA A 508 4.91 73.22 31.12
CA ALA A 508 5.29 74.24 32.09
C ALA A 508 6.05 75.41 31.43
N GLN A 509 6.95 75.13 30.47
CA GLN A 509 7.68 76.16 29.72
C GLN A 509 6.76 77.02 28.84
N GLU A 510 5.72 76.41 28.25
CA GLU A 510 4.76 77.12 27.39
C GLU A 510 3.94 78.16 28.18
N GLU A 511 3.50 77.82 29.40
CA GLU A 511 2.74 78.75 30.26
C GLU A 511 3.61 79.91 30.77
N GLU A 512 4.89 79.67 31.08
CA GLU A 512 5.84 80.72 31.47
C GLU A 512 6.09 81.71 30.33
N MET A 513 6.23 81.23 29.09
CA MET A 513 6.36 82.10 27.91
C MET A 513 5.09 82.93 27.66
N ARG A 514 3.91 82.36 27.88
CA ARG A 514 2.61 83.06 27.72
C ARG A 514 2.50 84.26 28.66
N GLN A 515 2.88 84.09 29.93
CA GLN A 515 2.87 85.18 30.92
C GLN A 515 3.82 86.32 30.54
N ASN A 516 5.05 85.99 30.13
CA ASN A 516 6.03 86.99 29.69
C ASN A 516 5.54 87.81 28.48
N MET A 517 4.76 87.20 27.58
CA MET A 517 4.22 87.88 26.41
C MET A 517 3.09 88.87 26.77
N GLU A 518 2.22 88.51 27.73
CA GLU A 518 1.15 89.39 28.22
C GLU A 518 1.71 90.65 28.93
N GLU A 519 2.78 90.51 29.72
CA GLU A 519 3.41 91.64 30.42
C GLU A 519 4.12 92.61 29.47
N LEU A 520 4.76 92.08 28.41
CA LEU A 520 5.41 92.88 27.38
C LEU A 520 4.42 93.73 26.57
N GLN A 521 3.22 93.19 26.33
CA GLN A 521 2.17 93.90 25.58
C GLN A 521 1.60 95.09 26.40
N ALA A 522 1.37 94.91 27.70
CA ALA A 522 0.85 95.96 28.57
C ALA A 522 1.80 97.18 28.68
N THR A 523 3.11 96.93 28.73
CA THR A 523 4.12 98.00 28.80
C THR A 523 4.20 98.83 27.50
N GLN A 524 3.95 98.20 26.35
CA GLN A 524 3.98 98.87 25.06
C GLN A 524 2.79 99.85 24.89
N GLU A 525 1.60 99.48 25.37
CA GLU A 525 0.41 100.32 25.33
C GLU A 525 0.53 101.59 26.20
N GLU A 526 1.16 101.50 27.37
CA GLU A 526 1.33 102.65 28.27
C GLU A 526 2.28 103.72 27.70
N ALA A 527 3.37 103.30 27.05
CA ALA A 527 4.34 104.21 26.45
C ALA A 527 3.73 105.06 25.32
N SER A 528 2.92 104.44 24.46
CA SER A 528 2.26 105.14 23.35
C SER A 528 1.29 106.24 23.83
N ARG A 529 0.61 106.03 24.96
CA ARG A 529 -0.35 107.00 25.50
C ARG A 529 0.33 108.29 25.97
N ARG A 530 1.50 108.21 26.60
CA ARG A 530 2.26 109.39 27.08
C ARG A 530 2.80 110.25 25.94
N GLU A 531 3.13 109.66 24.80
CA GLU A 531 3.64 110.39 23.64
C GLU A 531 2.58 111.34 23.05
N ILE A 532 1.32 110.89 23.00
CA ILE A 532 0.19 111.68 22.50
C ILE A 532 -0.06 112.90 23.39
N GLU A 533 -0.10 112.71 24.72
CA GLU A 533 -0.37 113.81 25.67
C GLU A 533 0.67 114.94 25.59
N MET A 534 1.94 114.60 25.39
CA MET A 534 3.02 115.59 25.34
C MET A 534 2.93 116.48 24.08
N ARG A 535 2.41 115.93 22.97
CA ARG A 535 2.25 116.65 21.71
C ARG A 535 1.19 117.74 21.80
N ASP A 536 0.05 117.44 22.44
CA ASP A 536 -1.08 118.36 22.55
C ASP A 536 -0.72 119.61 23.37
N VAL A 537 0.12 119.47 24.40
CA VAL A 537 0.57 120.60 25.24
C VAL A 537 1.44 121.59 24.47
N ILE A 538 2.35 121.11 23.62
CA ILE A 538 3.26 121.97 22.84
C ILE A 538 2.48 122.79 21.81
N GLU A 539 1.47 122.20 21.18
CA GLU A 539 0.63 122.89 20.20
C GLU A 539 -0.18 124.06 20.81
N ALA A 540 -0.67 123.89 22.04
CA ALA A 540 -1.39 124.94 22.76
C ALA A 540 -0.50 126.18 23.05
N ILE A 541 0.77 125.97 23.38
CA ILE A 541 1.73 127.06 23.67
C ILE A 541 2.04 127.84 22.39
N ASN A 542 2.32 127.17 21.27
CA ASN A 542 2.68 127.81 20.00
C ASN A 542 1.61 128.78 19.46
N ASN A 543 0.34 128.59 19.81
CA ASN A 543 -0.77 129.44 19.35
C ASN A 543 -1.02 130.68 20.21
N THR A 544 -0.48 130.74 21.44
CA THR A 544 -0.84 131.78 22.42
C THR A 544 0.18 132.90 22.55
N VAL A 545 1.47 132.63 22.34
CA VAL A 545 2.56 133.60 22.50
C VAL A 545 3.31 133.77 21.18
N GLY A 546 3.69 134.99 20.82
CA GLY A 546 4.58 135.20 19.67
C GLY A 546 5.96 134.66 19.99
N ASN A 547 6.55 133.88 19.11
CA ASN A 547 7.90 133.36 19.29
C ASN A 547 8.75 133.69 18.07
N ILE A 548 9.91 134.31 18.31
CA ILE A 548 10.96 134.48 17.32
C ILE A 548 12.26 133.92 17.86
N ASP A 549 12.90 133.10 17.06
CA ASP A 549 14.21 132.57 17.34
C ASP A 549 15.24 133.46 16.64
N LEU A 550 16.22 133.94 17.38
CA LEU A 550 17.27 134.84 16.90
C LEU A 550 18.64 134.19 17.08
N ASP A 551 19.59 134.52 16.23
CA ASP A 551 21.00 134.22 16.44
C ASP A 551 21.65 135.25 17.40
N MET A 552 22.90 135.04 17.78
CA MET A 552 23.64 135.94 18.69
C MET A 552 24.03 137.30 18.10
N ASN A 553 23.70 137.54 16.83
CA ASN A 553 23.82 138.83 16.15
C ASN A 553 22.45 139.51 15.97
N GLY A 554 21.39 138.92 16.51
CA GLY A 554 20.02 139.40 16.42
C GLY A 554 19.32 139.12 15.12
N VAL A 555 19.81 138.18 14.31
CA VAL A 555 19.18 137.79 13.05
C VAL A 555 18.13 136.71 13.29
N ALA A 556 16.93 136.88 12.75
CA ALA A 556 15.84 135.91 12.89
C ALA A 556 16.10 134.60 12.13
N ILE A 557 16.03 133.48 12.84
CA ILE A 557 16.21 132.10 12.37
C ILE A 557 14.85 131.48 12.03
N SER A 558 13.89 131.60 12.94
CA SER A 558 12.53 131.10 12.79
C SER A 558 11.55 131.95 13.57
N VAL A 559 10.29 131.94 13.16
CA VAL A 559 9.25 132.72 13.79
C VAL A 559 7.95 131.92 13.71
N ASN A 560 7.14 131.95 14.77
CA ASN A 560 5.83 131.32 14.73
C ASN A 560 4.79 132.23 14.07
N ASP A 561 3.68 131.63 13.66
CA ASP A 561 2.59 132.36 13.00
C ASP A 561 2.03 133.48 13.89
N ARG A 562 2.02 133.27 15.21
CA ARG A 562 1.53 134.27 16.17
C ARG A 562 2.35 135.56 16.13
N TYR A 563 3.68 135.47 16.14
CA TYR A 563 4.57 136.63 16.06
C TYR A 563 4.41 137.37 14.72
N SER A 564 4.39 136.62 13.62
CA SER A 564 4.19 137.18 12.26
C SER A 564 2.87 137.96 12.15
N ASN A 565 1.80 137.42 12.75
CA ASN A 565 0.49 138.07 12.77
C ASN A 565 0.45 139.33 13.65
N ILE A 566 1.18 139.37 14.77
CA ILE A 566 1.22 140.52 15.69
C ILE A 566 1.83 141.74 14.98
N ILE A 567 2.99 141.58 14.34
CA ILE A 567 3.65 142.69 13.62
C ILE A 567 3.14 142.87 12.19
N ASN A 568 2.22 142.00 11.75
CA ASN A 568 1.62 142.00 10.42
C ASN A 568 2.66 141.98 9.27
N VAL A 569 3.71 141.17 9.45
CA VAL A 569 4.76 140.91 8.48
C VAL A 569 4.84 139.39 8.27
N SER A 570 4.91 138.94 7.02
CA SER A 570 5.05 137.51 6.74
C SER A 570 6.38 136.97 7.28
N SER A 571 6.39 135.74 7.79
CA SER A 571 7.57 135.07 8.32
C SER A 571 8.79 135.14 7.39
N ASP A 572 8.59 134.97 6.08
CA ASP A 572 9.65 135.07 5.05
C ASP A 572 10.35 136.45 5.00
N ASN A 573 9.66 137.52 5.41
CA ASN A 573 10.20 138.87 5.45
C ASN A 573 10.81 139.23 6.82
N ILE A 574 10.56 138.40 7.84
CA ILE A 574 11.14 138.51 9.19
C ILE A 574 12.44 137.72 9.26
N ILE A 575 12.43 136.48 8.76
CA ILE A 575 13.59 135.58 8.77
C ILE A 575 14.75 136.21 7.99
N ASN A 576 15.97 136.07 8.53
CA ASN A 576 17.21 136.70 8.05
C ASN A 576 17.28 138.24 8.15
N LYS A 577 16.30 138.88 8.80
CA LYS A 577 16.42 140.30 9.20
C LYS A 577 16.99 140.40 10.60
N LYS A 578 17.73 141.47 10.88
CA LYS A 578 18.07 141.77 12.27
C LYS A 578 16.83 142.26 12.98
N HIS A 579 16.68 141.87 14.24
CA HIS A 579 15.62 142.32 15.11
C HIS A 579 15.50 143.84 15.14
N ILE A 580 16.64 144.55 15.16
CA ILE A 580 16.66 146.03 15.14
C ILE A 580 16.05 146.61 13.84
N ASP A 581 16.08 145.88 12.72
CA ASP A 581 15.48 146.34 11.47
C ASP A 581 13.95 146.24 11.47
N LEU A 582 13.38 145.53 12.45
CA LEU A 582 11.94 145.31 12.58
C LEU A 582 11.28 146.33 13.51
N VAL A 583 12.05 146.91 14.44
CA VAL A 583 11.55 147.93 15.38
C VAL A 583 11.49 149.32 14.74
N SER A 584 10.83 150.28 15.42
CA SER A 584 10.70 151.69 15.00
C SER A 584 12.06 152.32 14.75
N GLU A 585 12.13 153.27 13.80
CA GLU A 585 13.30 154.11 13.54
C GLU A 585 13.73 154.97 14.75
N ASP A 586 12.91 155.02 15.81
CA ASP A 586 13.25 155.62 17.10
C ASP A 586 14.40 154.87 17.82
N TYR A 587 14.72 153.64 17.39
CA TYR A 587 15.80 152.81 17.93
C TYR A 587 16.88 152.55 16.88
N ASN A 588 18.14 152.53 17.30
CA ASN A 588 19.27 152.21 16.44
C ASN A 588 20.20 151.17 17.08
N GLU A 589 20.98 150.46 16.26
CA GLU A 589 21.97 149.45 16.69
C GLU A 589 23.08 150.04 17.59
N ASP A 590 23.32 151.36 17.48
CA ASP A 590 24.27 152.10 18.31
C ASP A 590 23.69 152.57 19.66
N ASP A 591 22.39 152.35 19.93
CA ASP A 591 21.80 152.71 21.23
C ASP A 591 22.42 151.87 22.36
N GLU A 592 22.87 152.56 23.41
CA GLU A 592 23.57 151.93 24.53
C GLU A 592 22.71 150.84 25.20
N ASP A 593 21.39 151.04 25.26
CA ASP A 593 20.43 150.08 25.82
C ASP A 593 20.27 148.82 24.95
N TYR A 594 20.34 148.93 23.61
CA TYR A 594 20.25 147.81 22.69
C TYR A 594 21.54 146.97 22.67
N GLN A 595 22.70 147.64 22.71
CA GLN A 595 24.00 146.99 22.87
C GLN A 595 24.09 146.20 24.19
N ASN A 596 23.57 146.78 25.28
CA ASN A 596 23.54 146.13 26.59
C ASN A 596 22.62 144.90 26.63
N LEU A 597 21.49 144.91 25.91
CA LEU A 597 20.63 143.74 25.73
C LEU A 597 21.43 142.54 25.19
N TRP A 598 22.07 142.69 24.03
CA TRP A 598 22.83 141.60 23.40
C TRP A 598 24.04 141.17 24.22
N ASN A 599 24.71 142.10 24.91
CA ASN A 599 25.83 141.77 25.81
C ASN A 599 25.39 140.93 27.02
N ASN A 600 24.18 141.16 27.54
CA ASN A 600 23.63 140.35 28.62
C ASN A 600 23.21 138.95 28.13
N LEU A 601 22.61 138.87 26.93
CA LEU A 601 22.23 137.59 26.32
C LEU A 601 23.46 136.69 26.06
N ARG A 602 24.57 137.27 25.59
CA ARG A 602 25.85 136.55 25.44
C ARG A 602 26.42 136.02 26.75
N LYS A 603 26.04 136.61 27.89
CA LYS A 603 26.41 136.15 29.24
C LYS A 603 25.40 135.15 29.82
N GLY A 604 24.36 134.79 29.06
CA GLY A 604 23.32 133.87 29.51
C GLY A 604 22.24 134.50 30.36
N VAL A 605 22.17 135.83 30.44
CA VAL A 605 21.19 136.56 31.26
C VAL A 605 19.98 136.91 30.39
N PRO A 606 18.78 136.35 30.67
CA PRO A 606 17.57 136.73 29.95
C PRO A 606 17.25 138.20 30.18
N CYS A 607 16.68 138.83 29.16
CA CYS A 607 16.38 140.25 29.19
C CYS A 607 14.97 140.51 28.71
N GLU A 608 14.28 141.41 29.39
CA GLU A 608 12.94 141.87 29.04
C GLU A 608 13.01 143.31 28.55
N ARG A 609 12.42 143.59 27.40
CA ARG A 609 12.40 144.92 26.79
C ARG A 609 11.06 145.16 26.09
N ILE A 610 10.67 146.44 26.06
CA ILE A 610 9.53 146.87 25.28
C ILE A 610 10.06 147.60 24.07
N PHE A 611 9.77 147.07 22.89
CA PHE A 611 10.08 147.72 21.63
C PHE A 611 8.79 148.16 20.94
N LYS A 612 8.88 149.30 20.28
CA LYS A 612 7.84 149.80 19.40
C LYS A 612 8.17 149.34 17.98
N TYR A 613 7.20 148.82 17.26
CA TYR A 613 7.31 148.38 15.86
C TYR A 613 6.43 149.26 14.99
N ASN A 614 6.96 149.72 13.87
CA ASN A 614 6.18 150.46 12.89
C ASN A 614 5.66 149.47 11.85
N THR A 615 4.44 148.97 12.08
CA THR A 615 3.85 147.96 11.18
C THR A 615 3.02 148.62 10.07
N PRO A 616 2.73 147.90 8.96
CA PRO A 616 1.84 148.40 7.93
C PRO A 616 0.44 148.81 8.42
N ASN A 617 -0.02 148.24 9.55
CA ASN A 617 -1.34 148.51 10.14
C ASN A 617 -1.31 149.48 11.34
N GLY A 618 -0.16 150.12 11.60
CA GLY A 618 0.04 151.07 12.69
C GLY A 618 1.07 150.59 13.71
N ASP A 619 1.44 151.48 14.62
CA ASP A 619 2.47 151.20 15.60
C ASP A 619 1.99 150.17 16.64
N VAL A 620 2.77 149.11 16.88
CA VAL A 620 2.52 148.13 17.96
C VAL A 620 3.65 148.16 18.98
N TRP A 621 3.33 147.88 20.24
CA TRP A 621 4.30 147.76 21.33
C TRP A 621 4.34 146.32 21.80
N LEU A 622 5.53 145.74 21.75
CA LEU A 622 5.76 144.36 22.11
C LEU A 622 6.58 144.30 23.37
N ASN A 623 6.12 143.52 24.34
CA ASN A 623 6.93 143.12 25.47
C ASN A 623 7.63 141.82 25.13
N GLU A 624 8.95 141.87 25.07
CA GLU A 624 9.79 140.85 24.49
C GLU A 624 10.74 140.30 25.56
N THR A 625 10.74 138.98 25.71
CA THR A 625 11.56 138.26 26.67
C THR A 625 12.58 137.40 25.94
N PHE A 626 13.77 137.94 25.79
CA PHE A 626 14.89 137.29 25.13
C PHE A 626 15.55 136.30 26.09
N THR A 627 15.54 135.02 25.74
CA THR A 627 16.12 133.93 26.54
C THR A 627 17.20 133.19 25.74
N PRO A 628 18.47 133.23 26.16
CA PRO A 628 19.54 132.54 25.44
C PRO A 628 19.56 131.03 25.77
N PHE A 629 19.68 130.21 24.74
CA PHE A 629 19.79 128.75 24.84
C PHE A 629 21.19 128.28 24.46
N LYS A 630 21.65 127.22 25.13
CA LYS A 630 22.93 126.59 24.86
C LYS A 630 22.78 125.52 23.78
N ASN A 631 23.77 125.42 22.90
CA ASN A 631 23.94 124.24 22.07
C ASN A 631 24.57 123.07 22.85
N ALA A 632 24.75 121.93 22.16
CA ALA A 632 25.34 120.71 22.71
C ALA A 632 26.76 120.92 23.27
N ASP A 633 27.49 121.95 22.81
CA ASP A 633 28.84 122.30 23.27
C ASP A 633 28.84 123.29 24.46
N GLY A 634 27.65 123.72 24.92
CA GLY A 634 27.47 124.54 26.11
C GLY A 634 27.61 126.05 25.90
N ASN A 635 27.85 126.51 24.66
CA ASN A 635 27.89 127.93 24.30
C ASN A 635 26.48 128.43 23.96
N TYR A 636 26.18 129.69 24.33
CA TYR A 636 24.93 130.32 23.91
C TYR A 636 25.04 130.71 22.43
N ASP A 637 24.22 130.12 21.57
CA ASP A 637 24.21 130.36 20.13
C ASP A 637 22.84 130.73 19.54
N LYS A 638 21.77 130.48 20.30
CA LYS A 638 20.40 130.83 19.96
C LYS A 638 19.76 131.67 21.07
N VAL A 639 18.92 132.61 20.70
CA VAL A 639 18.03 133.33 21.60
C VAL A 639 16.61 133.03 21.19
N VAL A 640 15.80 132.54 22.12
CA VAL A 640 14.35 132.42 21.93
C VAL A 640 13.74 133.66 22.55
N ASP A 641 13.08 134.45 21.73
CA ASP A 641 12.38 135.64 22.16
C ASP A 641 10.86 135.38 22.12
N LEU A 642 10.27 135.51 23.30
CA LEU A 642 8.84 135.34 23.53
C LEU A 642 8.19 136.71 23.67
N VAL A 643 7.15 136.89 22.88
CA VAL A 643 6.58 138.20 22.63
C VAL A 643 5.09 138.24 22.92
N ILE A 644 4.72 139.27 23.67
CA ILE A 644 3.35 139.59 24.03
C ILE A 644 3.04 141.01 23.52
N ASP A 645 1.99 141.14 22.73
CA ASP A 645 1.47 142.43 22.29
C ASP A 645 0.84 143.17 23.48
N ILE A 646 1.38 144.35 23.79
CA ILE A 646 0.92 145.24 24.86
C ILE A 646 0.43 146.59 24.31
N THR A 647 0.17 146.68 23.01
CA THR A 647 -0.24 147.90 22.30
C THR A 647 -1.45 148.58 22.96
N GLU A 648 -2.51 147.81 23.26
CA GLU A 648 -3.69 148.36 23.96
C GLU A 648 -3.33 148.99 25.31
N LYS A 649 -2.45 148.33 26.07
CA LYS A 649 -2.01 148.80 27.38
C LYS A 649 -1.21 150.10 27.26
N VAL A 650 -0.27 150.19 26.32
CA VAL A 650 0.56 151.40 26.12
C VAL A 650 -0.28 152.57 25.62
N LEU A 651 -1.22 152.36 24.70
CA LEU A 651 -2.14 153.41 24.22
C LEU A 651 -3.08 153.94 25.31
N LEU A 652 -3.51 153.08 26.24
CA LEU A 652 -4.28 153.48 27.42
C LEU A 652 -3.45 154.34 28.37
N GLU A 653 -2.20 153.98 28.64
CA GLU A 653 -1.31 154.76 29.50
C GLU A 653 -0.95 156.13 28.89
N ASN A 654 -0.77 156.22 27.57
CA ASN A 654 -0.48 157.47 26.88
C ASN A 654 -1.70 158.40 26.72
N LYS A 655 -2.94 157.89 26.86
CA LYS A 655 -4.15 158.73 26.95
C LYS A 655 -4.39 159.29 28.36
N MET A 656 -3.68 158.78 29.37
CA MET A 656 -3.79 159.19 30.78
C MET A 656 -2.66 160.15 31.22
N LYS A 657 -1.73 160.50 30.33
CA LYS A 657 -0.74 161.58 30.47
C LYS A 657 -1.13 162.74 29.56
#